data_AF-A0A940L624-F1
#
_entry.id   AF-A0A940L624-F1
#
_cell.length_a   1.000
_cell.length_b   1.000
_cell.length_c   1.000
_cell.angle_alpha   90.00
_cell.angle_beta   90.00
_cell.angle_gamma   90.00
#
_symmetry.space_group_name_H-M   'P 1'
#
loop_
_entity.id
_entity.type
_entity.pdbx_description
1 polymer ?
#
loop_
_entity_poly.entity_id
_entity_poly.type
_entity_poly.pdbx_seq_one_letter_code
_entity_poly.pdbx_strand_id
1 'polypeptide(L)'
;MAVFRSLKASLLFLVLMAAFSTTAWAMDINLPGPVVAVQDYKVLKNSNDVFLAKNKDGREVVLVKIGSDYKQLGMIGKFRRGTELYHWGEGTPEQAASWDKAGRIDPTLLARLKKEHGGAIGGGFYASLNNIDSINYGNVQIVIEMPKDVKALVKTADTSWYQVIPDLEKLGISAIQHSSAPTWFNFIDAEALTKEHVTKPREWKNTWEKSEQKSNVLEKFPEIFEDPSLRLQVVRYLHFWKMLGSADGNTVFEAYKYFNHIQDTQAKNIAFQRLGSQHRQVVIRDAIQTLKKSPETFLKTESAFSGSQAQDVLQVYEEMIKHSKPSVRRRALELLGNRQDLASLKIIKLGFADQNQEVRMAALKSLNSREFKYARPYIEKGLHDSSPEVVKATWELVKAMTYKTSETIVYAQQRMKSSDINIRKSALAIAAPIDSPEATALLIQALRDTDPEMRREAIDSLMIRKFRKTADFYQLVEIATQDSTPTNRLIALSRLRRDSSPTSFKINIAAVHDPDKSVVLQAMGNLKDDLSEETLRLFKSLLNNPDPEIREKALSGIRLSSGPDVYEILQNSLRDPSELVQGEALEGLMLKEHPQQIEYIKMALNSEAFKEAHMTALQAIVQLEAPASLEMTKFLVNSSTETELKGHAIQNLYNIPSPEVFQYLKELSTSSNTVFRERVMFALTPYNTPEALQIIHNGLNDSDFSVRHFAKQALERINAKTAQATSAPHTEPTALTKYNDRFNGYRIKADDMLSRMCSKVFLK
;
A
#
# COMPACT_ATOMS: atom_id res chain seq x y z
N MET A 1 28.71 38.34 15.59
CA MET A 1 29.91 37.47 15.50
C MET A 1 29.76 36.09 16.16
N ALA A 2 28.83 35.85 17.08
CA ALA A 2 28.57 34.49 17.60
C ALA A 2 27.72 33.60 16.67
N VAL A 3 26.79 34.18 15.89
CA VAL A 3 25.96 33.45 14.92
C VAL A 3 26.74 33.07 13.64
N PHE A 4 27.79 33.81 13.29
CA PHE A 4 28.66 33.50 12.14
C PHE A 4 29.66 32.36 12.40
N ARG A 5 29.84 31.94 13.66
CA ARG A 5 30.70 30.79 14.01
C ARG A 5 29.94 29.45 13.94
N SER A 6 28.61 29.41 14.07
CA SER A 6 27.86 28.16 13.95
C SER A 6 27.63 27.76 12.47
N LEU A 7 27.43 28.72 11.57
CA LEU A 7 27.24 28.44 10.14
C LEU A 7 28.51 27.97 9.42
N LYS A 8 29.71 28.39 9.86
CA LYS A 8 30.98 27.88 9.33
C LYS A 8 31.26 26.42 9.73
N ALA A 9 30.73 25.96 10.87
CA ALA A 9 30.88 24.57 11.30
C ALA A 9 29.96 23.62 10.50
N SER A 10 28.74 24.06 10.18
CA SER A 10 27.79 23.24 9.42
C SER A 10 28.11 23.13 7.92
N LEU A 11 28.72 24.18 7.33
CA LEU A 11 29.11 24.15 5.91
C LEU A 11 30.39 23.34 5.66
N LEU A 12 31.34 23.33 6.61
CA LEU A 12 32.55 22.50 6.52
C LEU A 12 32.21 21.00 6.62
N PHE A 13 31.16 20.66 7.37
CA PHE A 13 30.70 19.28 7.56
C PHE A 13 29.99 18.71 6.30
N LEU A 14 29.27 19.57 5.56
CA LEU A 14 28.60 19.18 4.32
C LEU A 14 29.55 19.08 3.12
N VAL A 15 30.62 19.89 3.09
CA VAL A 15 31.64 19.83 2.03
C VAL A 15 32.60 18.64 2.24
N LEU A 16 32.88 18.22 3.48
CA LEU A 16 33.67 17.02 3.76
C LEU A 16 32.93 15.70 3.43
N MET A 17 31.59 15.69 3.52
CA MET A 17 30.78 14.52 3.15
C MET A 17 30.63 14.33 1.64
N ALA A 18 30.79 15.39 0.84
CA ALA A 18 30.68 15.33 -0.62
C ALA A 18 32.00 14.95 -1.32
N ALA A 19 33.14 14.99 -0.61
CA ALA A 19 34.47 14.77 -1.21
C ALA A 19 35.01 13.33 -1.08
N PHE A 20 34.33 12.42 -0.36
CA PHE A 20 34.82 11.04 -0.12
C PHE A 20 34.07 9.93 -0.87
N SER A 21 33.26 10.25 -1.88
CA SER A 21 32.52 9.23 -2.66
C SER A 21 33.20 8.78 -3.95
N THR A 22 34.45 9.20 -4.23
CA THR A 22 35.18 8.72 -5.41
C THR A 22 36.65 8.43 -5.10
N THR A 23 37.04 7.19 -5.42
CA THR A 23 38.41 6.63 -5.50
C THR A 23 39.12 6.20 -4.21
N ALA A 24 39.05 4.89 -3.99
CA ALA A 24 40.18 3.97 -3.80
C ALA A 24 40.85 3.78 -2.42
N TRP A 25 40.90 2.49 -2.05
CA TRP A 25 41.90 1.77 -1.25
C TRP A 25 41.75 1.70 0.28
N ALA A 26 41.44 0.47 0.71
CA ALA A 26 41.93 -0.25 1.89
C ALA A 26 42.52 0.59 3.04
N MET A 27 41.81 0.60 4.18
CA MET A 27 42.41 0.42 5.51
C MET A 27 41.32 0.17 6.56
N ASP A 28 41.48 -0.93 7.28
CA ASP A 28 40.77 -1.32 8.50
C ASP A 28 40.69 -0.20 9.53
N ILE A 29 39.49 0.19 9.98
CA ILE A 29 39.28 0.64 11.37
C ILE A 29 37.91 0.17 11.87
N ASN A 30 37.94 -0.94 12.61
CA ASN A 30 36.96 -1.40 13.59
C ASN A 30 36.66 -0.32 14.64
N LEU A 31 35.39 -0.11 15.00
CA LEU A 31 35.04 0.18 16.40
C LEU A 31 33.81 -0.64 16.86
N PRO A 32 33.88 -1.32 18.01
CA PRO A 32 33.02 -2.48 18.33
C PRO A 32 31.96 -2.17 19.40
N GLY A 33 30.77 -2.76 19.28
CA GLY A 33 29.93 -3.11 20.44
C GLY A 33 30.64 -4.15 21.32
N PRO A 34 30.27 -4.29 22.61
CA PRO A 34 31.21 -4.54 23.69
C PRO A 34 32.10 -5.76 23.43
N VAL A 35 33.40 -5.50 23.42
CA VAL A 35 34.47 -6.48 23.41
C VAL A 35 34.46 -7.16 24.77
N VAL A 36 34.02 -8.43 24.82
CA VAL A 36 34.17 -9.24 26.04
C VAL A 36 35.53 -9.91 25.97
N ALA A 37 36.42 -9.56 26.90
CA ALA A 37 37.73 -10.19 26.99
C ALA A 37 37.57 -11.69 27.28
N VAL A 38 38.37 -12.54 26.62
CA VAL A 38 38.37 -14.01 26.77
C VAL A 38 38.56 -14.46 28.23
N GLN A 39 39.05 -13.59 29.11
CA GLN A 39 39.20 -13.81 30.55
C GLN A 39 37.86 -14.00 31.30
N ASP A 40 36.74 -13.71 30.65
CA ASP A 40 35.40 -13.73 31.25
C ASP A 40 34.62 -15.03 31.02
N TYR A 41 35.21 -15.99 30.30
CA TYR A 41 34.56 -17.26 29.96
C TYR A 41 35.40 -18.46 30.40
N LYS A 42 34.74 -19.45 31.01
CA LYS A 42 35.35 -20.75 31.31
C LYS A 42 35.14 -21.70 30.14
N VAL A 43 36.17 -21.94 29.33
CA VAL A 43 36.10 -22.89 28.21
C VAL A 43 35.88 -24.31 28.74
N LEU A 44 34.87 -24.99 28.18
CA LEU A 44 34.52 -26.36 28.51
C LEU A 44 35.14 -27.34 27.49
N LYS A 45 34.98 -27.05 26.20
CA LYS A 45 35.51 -27.84 25.06
C LYS A 45 35.74 -26.93 23.85
N ASN A 46 36.66 -27.29 22.96
CA ASN A 46 36.90 -26.53 21.72
C ASN A 46 37.23 -27.45 20.53
N SER A 47 36.93 -26.96 19.32
CA SER A 47 37.31 -27.57 18.05
C SER A 47 37.64 -26.44 17.07
N ASN A 48 38.89 -26.40 16.60
CA ASN A 48 39.44 -25.32 15.78
C ASN A 48 39.11 -23.93 16.38
N ASP A 49 38.43 -23.08 15.62
CA ASP A 49 38.05 -21.73 15.99
C ASP A 49 36.71 -21.65 16.75
N VAL A 50 36.11 -22.79 17.13
CA VAL A 50 34.81 -22.85 17.83
C VAL A 50 34.99 -23.40 19.25
N PHE A 51 34.39 -22.72 20.23
CA PHE A 51 34.57 -23.00 21.65
C PHE A 51 33.20 -23.07 22.36
N LEU A 52 32.97 -24.14 23.11
CA LEU A 52 31.88 -24.25 24.07
C LEU A 52 32.40 -23.75 25.42
N ALA A 53 31.78 -22.73 26.00
CA ALA A 53 32.23 -22.10 27.23
C ALA A 53 31.08 -21.78 28.18
N LYS A 54 31.38 -21.40 29.42
CA LYS A 54 30.42 -20.77 30.35
C LYS A 54 30.73 -19.29 30.52
N ASN A 55 29.71 -18.46 30.43
CA ASN A 55 29.82 -17.03 30.72
C ASN A 55 29.87 -16.76 32.24
N LYS A 56 30.04 -15.50 32.66
CA LYS A 56 30.10 -15.10 34.08
C LYS A 56 28.88 -15.54 34.91
N ASP A 57 27.72 -15.66 34.29
CA ASP A 57 26.48 -16.10 34.93
C ASP A 57 26.37 -17.64 35.02
N GLY A 58 27.42 -18.37 34.64
CA GLY A 58 27.47 -19.83 34.64
C GLY A 58 26.72 -20.51 33.50
N ARG A 59 26.20 -19.75 32.52
CA ARG A 59 25.40 -20.27 31.40
C ARG A 59 26.30 -20.74 30.25
N GLU A 60 25.93 -21.85 29.61
CA GLU A 60 26.64 -22.40 28.46
C GLU A 60 26.42 -21.54 27.21
N VAL A 61 27.51 -21.20 26.54
CA VAL A 61 27.55 -20.33 25.34
C VAL A 61 28.50 -20.92 24.31
N VAL A 62 28.28 -20.58 23.04
CA VAL A 62 29.22 -20.88 21.95
C VAL A 62 29.98 -19.62 21.58
N LEU A 63 31.31 -19.71 21.53
CA LEU A 63 32.19 -18.66 21.04
C LEU A 63 32.82 -19.10 19.73
N VAL A 64 33.02 -18.17 18.80
CA VAL A 64 33.80 -18.38 17.57
C VAL A 64 34.92 -17.35 17.52
N LYS A 65 36.12 -17.84 17.23
CA LYS A 65 37.31 -17.03 17.04
C LYS A 65 37.29 -16.44 15.63
N ILE A 66 37.41 -15.12 15.54
CA ILE A 66 37.42 -14.37 14.28
C ILE A 66 38.65 -13.45 14.35
N GLY A 67 39.68 -13.78 13.56
CA GLY A 67 40.99 -13.11 13.66
C GLY A 67 41.67 -13.39 15.00
N SER A 68 42.11 -12.34 15.70
CA SER A 68 42.69 -12.44 17.05
C SER A 68 41.65 -12.48 18.18
N ASP A 69 40.38 -12.24 17.88
CA ASP A 69 39.31 -12.02 18.87
C ASP A 69 38.31 -13.19 18.93
N TYR A 70 37.53 -13.25 20.01
CA TYR A 70 36.45 -14.22 20.19
C TYR A 70 35.11 -13.49 20.27
N LYS A 71 34.11 -14.03 19.57
CA LYS A 71 32.74 -13.49 19.58
C LYS A 71 31.78 -14.57 20.07
N GLN A 72 30.90 -14.20 20.99
CA GLN A 72 29.83 -15.07 21.44
C GLN A 72 28.78 -15.20 20.33
N LEU A 73 28.66 -16.40 19.80
CA LEU A 73 27.73 -16.74 18.73
C LEU A 73 26.29 -16.76 19.23
N GLY A 74 26.08 -17.23 20.47
CA GLY A 74 24.79 -17.26 21.13
C GLY A 74 24.76 -18.06 22.42
N MET A 75 23.62 -18.02 23.12
CA MET A 75 23.38 -18.78 24.35
C MET A 75 22.78 -20.15 24.05
N ILE A 76 23.20 -21.18 24.79
CA ILE A 76 22.64 -22.54 24.66
C ILE A 76 21.44 -22.72 25.59
N GLY A 77 20.27 -22.93 25.01
CA GLY A 77 19.07 -23.38 25.73
C GLY A 77 18.79 -24.87 25.46
N LYS A 78 18.51 -25.65 26.51
CA LYS A 78 18.09 -27.06 26.41
C LYS A 78 16.59 -27.17 26.65
N PHE A 79 15.84 -27.60 25.65
CA PHE A 79 14.37 -27.64 25.68
C PHE A 79 13.87 -29.07 25.53
N ARG A 80 12.79 -29.44 26.23
CA ARG A 80 12.22 -30.79 26.14
C ARG A 80 11.33 -30.92 24.89
N ARG A 81 11.18 -32.14 24.40
CA ARG A 81 10.20 -32.45 23.34
C ARG A 81 8.80 -31.95 23.72
N GLY A 82 8.14 -31.26 22.80
CA GLY A 82 6.85 -30.59 23.03
C GLY A 82 6.94 -29.18 23.62
N THR A 83 8.15 -28.65 23.85
CA THR A 83 8.32 -27.23 24.21
C THR A 83 7.98 -26.36 23.01
N GLU A 84 7.03 -25.46 23.19
CA GLU A 84 6.65 -24.49 22.17
C GLU A 84 7.65 -23.32 22.15
N LEU A 85 8.28 -23.09 20.99
CA LEU A 85 9.24 -22.03 20.79
C LEU A 85 8.67 -21.00 19.82
N TYR A 86 8.68 -19.74 20.23
CA TYR A 86 8.18 -18.60 19.46
C TYR A 86 9.35 -17.70 19.10
N HIS A 87 9.53 -17.38 17.83
CA HIS A 87 10.50 -16.37 17.41
C HIS A 87 9.78 -15.03 17.15
N TRP A 88 10.53 -13.94 17.30
CA TRP A 88 10.08 -12.57 17.04
C TRP A 88 10.86 -11.98 15.87
N GLY A 89 10.16 -11.36 14.93
CA GLY A 89 10.77 -10.59 13.84
C GLY A 89 9.85 -9.46 13.39
N GLU A 90 10.46 -8.43 12.79
CA GLU A 90 9.78 -7.24 12.25
C GLU A 90 8.97 -7.64 11.00
N GLY A 91 7.83 -8.28 11.20
CA GLY A 91 6.87 -8.57 10.14
C GLY A 91 5.97 -7.38 9.85
N THR A 92 5.56 -7.25 8.59
CA THR A 92 4.54 -6.27 8.20
C THR A 92 3.15 -6.69 8.70
N PRO A 93 2.22 -5.75 8.99
CA PRO A 93 0.85 -6.07 9.39
C PRO A 93 0.12 -7.02 8.43
N GLU A 94 0.43 -6.95 7.12
CA GLU A 94 -0.14 -7.85 6.12
C GLU A 94 0.33 -9.31 6.27
N GLN A 95 1.59 -9.52 6.68
CA GLN A 95 2.12 -10.87 6.94
C GLN A 95 1.48 -11.50 8.18
N ALA A 96 1.26 -10.71 9.23
CA ALA A 96 0.55 -11.16 10.43
C ALA A 96 -0.90 -11.55 10.11
N ALA A 97 -1.60 -10.77 9.28
CA ALA A 97 -2.97 -11.07 8.85
C ALA A 97 -3.06 -12.34 7.97
N SER A 98 -2.03 -12.61 7.16
CA SER A 98 -1.96 -13.84 6.35
C SER A 98 -1.88 -15.11 7.20
N TRP A 99 -1.34 -15.04 8.42
CA TRP A 99 -1.19 -16.23 9.28
C TRP A 99 -2.39 -16.46 10.18
N ASP A 100 -3.05 -15.40 10.63
CA ASP A 100 -4.35 -15.47 11.29
C ASP A 100 -5.36 -16.20 10.40
N LYS A 101 -5.35 -15.88 9.10
CA LYS A 101 -6.23 -16.49 8.09
C LYS A 101 -5.88 -17.95 7.77
N ALA A 102 -4.67 -18.40 8.09
CA ALA A 102 -4.21 -19.76 7.84
C ALA A 102 -4.49 -20.74 9.00
N GLY A 103 -4.97 -20.25 10.15
CA GLY A 103 -5.39 -21.08 11.29
C GLY A 103 -4.26 -21.87 11.97
N ARG A 104 -3.02 -21.37 11.92
CA ARG A 104 -1.82 -22.12 12.35
C ARG A 104 -1.36 -21.84 13.80
N ILE A 105 -2.03 -20.96 14.55
CA ILE A 105 -1.79 -20.65 15.97
C ILE A 105 -3.11 -20.72 16.74
N ASP A 106 -3.07 -21.20 17.98
CA ASP A 106 -4.18 -21.02 18.91
C ASP A 106 -4.53 -19.51 19.08
N PRO A 107 -5.78 -19.10 18.80
CA PRO A 107 -6.18 -17.69 18.83
C PRO A 107 -6.05 -17.03 20.21
N THR A 108 -6.20 -17.80 21.28
CA THR A 108 -6.13 -17.34 22.67
C THR A 108 -4.70 -17.00 23.05
N LEU A 109 -3.77 -17.88 22.66
CA LEU A 109 -2.34 -17.68 22.84
C LEU A 109 -1.82 -16.51 22.01
N LEU A 110 -2.31 -16.37 20.78
CA LEU A 110 -2.00 -15.25 19.89
C LEU A 110 -2.40 -13.90 20.50
N ALA A 111 -3.59 -13.85 21.10
CA ALA A 111 -4.10 -12.66 21.78
C ALA A 111 -3.26 -12.30 23.02
N ARG A 112 -2.83 -13.30 23.80
CA ARG A 112 -1.93 -13.09 24.95
C ARG A 112 -0.58 -12.52 24.53
N LEU A 113 0.05 -13.13 23.51
CA LEU A 113 1.34 -12.69 22.99
C LEU A 113 1.30 -11.27 22.38
N LYS A 114 0.21 -10.92 21.68
CA LYS A 114 -0.01 -9.55 21.18
C LYS A 114 -0.16 -8.53 22.32
N LYS A 115 -0.82 -8.92 23.42
CA LYS A 115 -1.06 -8.07 24.59
C LYS A 115 0.21 -7.84 25.44
N GLU A 116 1.04 -8.87 25.60
CA GLU A 116 2.26 -8.81 26.42
C GLU A 116 3.44 -8.11 25.73
N HIS A 117 3.49 -8.12 24.38
CA HIS A 117 4.67 -7.68 23.63
C HIS A 117 4.41 -6.67 22.49
N GLY A 118 3.17 -6.22 22.28
CA GLY A 118 2.88 -4.91 21.65
C GLY A 118 3.20 -4.73 20.15
N GLY A 119 3.12 -5.74 19.27
CA GLY A 119 3.39 -5.54 17.83
C GLY A 119 3.19 -6.76 16.92
N ALA A 120 3.24 -6.52 15.59
CA ALA A 120 2.95 -7.47 14.52
C ALA A 120 3.90 -8.68 14.47
N ILE A 121 3.32 -9.88 14.31
CA ILE A 121 4.01 -11.15 14.40
C ILE A 121 4.66 -11.49 13.06
N GLY A 122 5.99 -11.51 13.02
CA GLY A 122 6.78 -11.67 11.80
C GLY A 122 7.88 -12.73 11.88
N GLY A 123 7.52 -13.99 11.69
CA GLY A 123 8.37 -15.06 11.12
C GLY A 123 7.74 -16.45 11.29
N GLY A 124 8.22 -17.45 10.55
CA GLY A 124 7.62 -18.79 10.49
C GLY A 124 7.75 -19.66 11.75
N PHE A 125 6.76 -20.53 11.97
CA PHE A 125 6.68 -21.50 13.06
C PHE A 125 7.84 -22.49 13.10
N TYR A 126 8.44 -22.68 14.28
CA TYR A 126 9.24 -23.86 14.59
C TYR A 126 8.84 -24.47 15.94
N ALA A 127 7.54 -24.64 16.14
CA ALA A 127 6.97 -25.69 16.98
C ALA A 127 5.56 -25.98 16.44
N SER A 128 5.44 -27.04 15.66
CA SER A 128 4.17 -27.51 15.13
C SER A 128 3.37 -28.18 16.26
N LEU A 129 2.11 -27.78 16.45
CA LEU A 129 1.10 -28.50 17.26
C LEU A 129 0.78 -29.89 16.68
N ASN A 130 1.10 -30.12 15.39
CA ASN A 130 1.05 -31.45 14.81
C ASN A 130 2.31 -32.22 15.23
N ASN A 131 2.08 -33.34 15.93
CA ASN A 131 3.08 -34.32 16.35
C ASN A 131 4.11 -34.67 15.24
N ILE A 132 3.75 -34.57 13.97
CA ILE A 132 4.54 -35.02 12.82
C ILE A 132 5.89 -34.31 12.66
N ASP A 133 5.99 -32.99 12.90
CA ASP A 133 7.26 -32.27 12.68
C ASP A 133 8.20 -32.32 13.90
N SER A 134 7.70 -32.62 15.10
CA SER A 134 8.53 -32.77 16.31
C SER A 134 8.84 -34.22 16.67
N ILE A 135 8.22 -35.20 16.02
CA ILE A 135 8.42 -36.63 16.26
C ILE A 135 9.87 -37.08 16.05
N ASN A 136 10.62 -36.40 15.18
CA ASN A 136 11.98 -36.78 14.78
C ASN A 136 13.10 -36.03 15.51
N TYR A 137 12.77 -35.10 16.41
CA TYR A 137 13.77 -34.41 17.24
C TYR A 137 13.77 -35.07 18.62
N GLY A 138 14.96 -35.35 19.15
CA GLY A 138 15.14 -36.02 20.43
C GLY A 138 14.38 -35.44 21.62
N ASN A 139 14.50 -36.11 22.76
CA ASN A 139 13.91 -35.63 24.01
C ASN A 139 14.42 -34.25 24.46
N VAL A 140 15.59 -33.82 23.96
CA VAL A 140 16.20 -32.52 24.25
C VAL A 140 16.66 -31.83 22.96
N GLN A 141 16.21 -30.60 22.74
CA GLN A 141 16.70 -29.70 21.68
C GLN A 141 17.63 -28.65 22.27
N ILE A 142 18.74 -28.38 21.59
CA ILE A 142 19.67 -27.31 21.91
C ILE A 142 19.43 -26.17 20.92
N VAL A 143 19.03 -24.99 21.41
CA VAL A 143 18.85 -23.80 20.57
C VAL A 143 19.95 -22.80 20.89
N ILE A 144 20.54 -22.22 19.83
CA ILE A 144 21.49 -21.12 19.95
C ILE A 144 20.86 -19.86 19.40
N GLU A 145 20.57 -18.91 20.29
CA GLU A 145 20.03 -17.60 19.92
C GLU A 145 21.15 -16.65 19.51
N MET A 146 21.07 -16.10 18.30
CA MET A 146 22.09 -15.20 17.75
C MET A 146 21.71 -13.73 17.87
N PRO A 147 22.57 -12.89 18.47
CA PRO A 147 22.40 -11.43 18.43
C PRO A 147 22.48 -10.85 17.01
N LYS A 148 21.70 -9.80 16.74
CA LYS A 148 21.51 -9.19 15.40
C LYS A 148 22.81 -8.58 14.83
N ASP A 149 23.72 -8.16 15.69
CA ASP A 149 25.04 -7.58 15.44
C ASP A 149 26.11 -8.64 15.10
N VAL A 150 26.07 -9.81 15.73
CA VAL A 150 26.94 -10.96 15.41
C VAL A 150 26.65 -11.50 14.00
N LYS A 151 25.40 -11.40 13.54
CA LYS A 151 24.92 -11.79 12.21
C LYS A 151 25.58 -11.01 11.05
N ALA A 152 25.97 -9.76 11.28
CA ALA A 152 26.64 -8.94 10.27
C ALA A 152 28.12 -9.32 10.11
N LEU A 153 28.78 -9.65 11.23
CA LEU A 153 30.21 -9.99 11.30
C LEU A 153 30.56 -11.35 10.66
N VAL A 154 29.72 -12.38 10.85
CA VAL A 154 29.99 -13.72 10.25
C VAL A 154 29.74 -13.74 8.74
N LYS A 155 29.00 -12.77 8.19
CA LYS A 155 28.86 -12.61 6.74
C LYS A 155 30.10 -11.99 6.08
N THR A 156 30.91 -11.26 6.83
CA THR A 156 32.06 -10.49 6.32
C THR A 156 33.40 -11.13 6.64
N ALA A 157 33.48 -12.01 7.65
CA ALA A 157 34.70 -12.76 7.95
C ALA A 157 34.88 -13.94 6.95
N ASP A 158 36.13 -14.26 6.59
CA ASP A 158 36.52 -15.37 5.70
C ASP A 158 36.06 -16.77 6.17
N THR A 159 35.43 -16.86 7.34
CA THR A 159 34.88 -18.09 7.91
C THR A 159 33.46 -18.33 7.35
N SER A 160 33.35 -19.02 6.23
CA SER A 160 32.03 -19.45 5.74
C SER A 160 31.38 -20.42 6.73
N TRP A 161 30.05 -20.37 6.89
CA TRP A 161 29.31 -21.26 7.80
C TRP A 161 29.58 -22.76 7.57
N TYR A 162 30.01 -23.14 6.36
CA TYR A 162 30.43 -24.50 6.03
C TYR A 162 31.65 -24.99 6.83
N GLN A 163 32.45 -24.08 7.39
CA GLN A 163 33.62 -24.41 8.22
C GLN A 163 33.27 -24.52 9.71
N VAL A 164 32.28 -23.78 10.21
CA VAL A 164 31.88 -23.76 11.64
C VAL A 164 31.04 -24.99 12.01
N ILE A 165 30.19 -25.47 11.09
CA ILE A 165 29.26 -26.59 11.34
C ILE A 165 29.99 -27.89 11.72
N PRO A 166 31.03 -28.35 10.99
CA PRO A 166 31.76 -29.57 11.37
C PRO A 166 32.43 -29.50 12.74
N ASP A 167 32.84 -28.31 13.18
CA ASP A 167 33.50 -28.11 14.46
C ASP A 167 32.50 -28.08 15.63
N LEU A 168 31.29 -27.57 15.42
CA LEU A 168 30.17 -27.73 16.35
C LEU A 168 29.78 -29.21 16.53
N GLU A 169 29.76 -29.99 15.45
CA GLU A 169 29.48 -31.43 15.50
C GLU A 169 30.52 -32.19 16.34
N LYS A 170 31.81 -31.86 16.19
CA LYS A 170 32.91 -32.46 16.99
C LYS A 170 32.80 -32.12 18.48
N LEU A 171 32.19 -30.99 18.80
CA LEU A 171 31.86 -30.59 20.17
C LEU A 171 30.62 -31.31 20.74
N GLY A 172 29.98 -32.18 19.95
CA GLY A 172 28.79 -32.92 20.32
C GLY A 172 27.48 -32.18 20.06
N ILE A 173 27.51 -31.11 19.26
CA ILE A 173 26.36 -30.25 18.97
C ILE A 173 25.95 -30.47 17.49
N SER A 174 24.91 -31.28 17.25
CA SER A 174 24.48 -31.66 15.89
C SER A 174 23.63 -30.56 15.24
N ALA A 175 24.04 -30.01 14.09
CA ALA A 175 23.42 -28.82 13.49
C ALA A 175 22.42 -29.11 12.37
N ILE A 176 21.31 -28.37 12.31
CA ILE A 176 20.43 -28.32 11.13
C ILE A 176 20.24 -26.87 10.70
N GLN A 177 20.62 -26.54 9.46
CA GLN A 177 20.36 -25.24 8.85
C GLN A 177 19.07 -25.30 8.04
N HIS A 178 18.08 -24.48 8.38
CA HIS A 178 16.89 -24.29 7.56
C HIS A 178 17.09 -23.06 6.64
N SER A 179 16.98 -23.24 5.33
CA SER A 179 17.28 -22.19 4.35
C SER A 179 16.15 -21.17 4.20
N SER A 180 16.52 -19.88 4.28
CA SER A 180 16.14 -18.75 3.40
C SER A 180 16.14 -17.40 4.14
N ALA A 181 16.24 -17.41 5.48
CA ALA A 181 16.59 -16.25 6.30
C ALA A 181 17.35 -16.73 7.55
N PRO A 182 18.48 -16.11 7.96
CA PRO A 182 19.31 -16.62 9.04
C PRO A 182 18.85 -15.97 10.35
N THR A 183 17.98 -16.64 11.09
CA THR A 183 17.53 -16.15 12.40
C THR A 183 17.95 -17.06 13.55
N TRP A 184 17.79 -18.39 13.51
CA TRP A 184 18.30 -19.32 14.55
C TRP A 184 18.90 -20.61 13.99
N PHE A 185 19.61 -21.35 14.84
CA PHE A 185 20.04 -22.73 14.60
C PHE A 185 19.39 -23.67 15.61
N ASN A 186 18.81 -24.76 15.10
CA ASN A 186 18.28 -25.84 15.93
C ASN A 186 19.32 -26.97 15.94
N PHE A 187 19.72 -27.39 17.14
CA PHE A 187 20.64 -28.49 17.35
C PHE A 187 19.97 -29.60 18.13
N ILE A 188 20.34 -30.85 17.83
CA ILE A 188 19.78 -32.03 18.49
C ILE A 188 20.86 -32.63 19.40
N ASP A 189 20.44 -33.12 20.57
CA ASP A 189 21.28 -33.99 21.40
C ASP A 189 21.77 -35.20 20.58
N ALA A 190 23.07 -35.46 20.60
CA ALA A 190 23.68 -36.58 19.86
C ALA A 190 23.13 -37.94 20.31
N GLU A 191 22.75 -38.10 21.58
CA GLU A 191 22.13 -39.34 22.08
C GLU A 191 20.77 -39.61 21.43
N ALA A 192 20.04 -38.57 21.02
CA ALA A 192 18.75 -38.73 20.35
C ALA A 192 18.85 -39.39 18.97
N LEU A 193 20.02 -39.30 18.32
CA LEU A 193 20.29 -39.95 17.05
C LEU A 193 20.70 -41.43 17.23
N THR A 194 20.87 -41.90 18.46
CA THR A 194 21.41 -43.24 18.76
C THR A 194 20.37 -44.29 19.15
N LYS A 195 19.10 -43.91 19.43
CA LYS A 195 18.03 -44.88 19.71
C LYS A 195 17.31 -45.33 18.43
N GLU A 196 17.87 -46.40 17.86
CA GLU A 196 17.23 -47.50 17.11
C GLU A 196 16.52 -47.30 15.77
N HIS A 197 16.34 -46.09 15.20
CA HIS A 197 15.72 -45.97 13.86
C HIS A 197 16.48 -45.10 12.83
N VAL A 198 17.76 -44.82 13.06
CA VAL A 198 18.61 -44.17 12.06
C VAL A 198 19.95 -44.88 12.01
N THR A 199 20.15 -45.75 11.02
CA THR A 199 21.50 -46.16 10.62
C THR A 199 22.31 -44.90 10.29
N LYS A 200 23.50 -44.80 10.90
CA LYS A 200 24.30 -43.57 10.97
C LYS A 200 24.64 -43.01 9.57
N PRO A 201 24.40 -41.72 9.27
CA PRO A 201 24.67 -41.10 7.97
C PRO A 201 26.13 -41.21 7.46
N ARG A 202 27.10 -41.41 8.35
CA ARG A 202 28.53 -41.52 7.97
C ARG A 202 28.94 -42.90 7.47
N GLU A 203 28.27 -43.98 7.87
CA GLU A 203 28.53 -45.30 7.29
C GLU A 203 28.02 -45.36 5.85
N TRP A 204 26.91 -44.69 5.53
CA TRP A 204 26.43 -44.59 4.15
C TRP A 204 27.48 -43.93 3.25
N LYS A 205 28.06 -42.79 3.64
CA LYS A 205 29.05 -42.07 2.82
C LYS A 205 30.32 -42.90 2.52
N ASN A 206 30.90 -43.56 3.53
CA ASN A 206 32.14 -44.35 3.36
C ASN A 206 31.92 -45.70 2.69
N THR A 207 30.71 -46.26 2.80
CA THR A 207 30.32 -47.50 2.09
C THR A 207 29.87 -47.20 0.66
N TRP A 208 29.36 -45.99 0.39
CA TRP A 208 28.87 -45.53 -0.92
C TRP A 208 29.97 -45.06 -1.87
N GLU A 209 31.00 -44.38 -1.36
CA GLU A 209 32.17 -43.98 -2.18
C GLU A 209 33.07 -45.17 -2.54
N LYS A 210 32.93 -46.31 -1.83
CA LYS A 210 33.78 -47.51 -2.00
C LYS A 210 33.06 -48.74 -2.55
N SER A 211 31.74 -48.75 -2.68
CA SER A 211 31.02 -49.94 -3.13
C SER A 211 30.84 -49.97 -4.65
N GLU A 212 31.01 -51.15 -5.23
CA GLU A 212 30.54 -51.56 -6.55
C GLU A 212 28.99 -51.49 -6.70
N GLN A 213 28.28 -50.80 -5.79
CA GLN A 213 26.82 -50.72 -5.69
C GLN A 213 26.21 -49.42 -6.25
N LYS A 214 26.93 -48.68 -7.11
CA LYS A 214 26.32 -47.55 -7.84
C LYS A 214 25.16 -47.97 -8.74
N SER A 215 25.20 -49.19 -9.27
CA SER A 215 24.14 -49.80 -10.10
C SER A 215 22.95 -50.30 -9.27
N ASN A 216 23.20 -50.87 -8.09
CA ASN A 216 22.17 -51.56 -7.29
C ASN A 216 21.14 -50.66 -6.60
N VAL A 217 21.41 -49.38 -6.35
CA VAL A 217 20.41 -48.47 -5.75
C VAL A 217 19.51 -47.83 -6.80
N LEU A 218 20.03 -47.55 -8.01
CA LEU A 218 19.21 -47.12 -9.15
C LEU A 218 18.23 -48.22 -9.59
N GLU A 219 18.61 -49.49 -9.45
CA GLU A 219 17.71 -50.64 -9.69
C GLU A 219 16.66 -50.84 -8.58
N LYS A 220 16.93 -50.44 -7.34
CA LYS A 220 16.00 -50.51 -6.19
C LYS A 220 15.17 -49.25 -5.98
N PHE A 221 15.29 -48.25 -6.86
CA PHE A 221 14.52 -46.99 -6.82
C PHE A 221 12.99 -47.19 -6.72
N PRO A 222 12.37 -48.18 -7.40
CA PRO A 222 10.94 -48.46 -7.26
C PRO A 222 10.56 -48.92 -5.85
N GLU A 223 11.36 -49.79 -5.22
CA GLU A 223 11.12 -50.32 -3.86
C GLU A 223 11.25 -49.23 -2.78
N ILE A 224 12.19 -48.31 -2.94
CA ILE A 224 12.37 -47.13 -2.05
C ILE A 224 11.12 -46.23 -2.07
N PHE A 225 10.42 -46.19 -3.21
CA PHE A 225 9.16 -45.46 -3.35
C PHE A 225 7.93 -46.26 -2.95
N GLU A 226 8.02 -47.52 -2.53
CA GLU A 226 6.89 -48.25 -1.93
C GLU A 226 6.84 -48.11 -0.40
N ASP A 227 7.97 -47.78 0.24
CA ASP A 227 8.08 -47.56 1.69
C ASP A 227 7.72 -46.11 2.10
N PRO A 228 6.63 -45.89 2.87
CA PRO A 228 6.21 -44.57 3.34
C PRO A 228 7.26 -43.80 4.16
N SER A 229 8.15 -44.52 4.85
CA SER A 229 9.16 -43.93 5.74
C SER A 229 10.38 -43.38 4.97
N LEU A 230 10.73 -43.99 3.85
CA LEU A 230 11.84 -43.58 2.97
C LEU A 230 11.43 -42.45 2.01
N ARG A 231 10.16 -42.41 1.58
CA ARG A 231 9.59 -41.36 0.71
C ARG A 231 9.83 -39.93 1.22
N LEU A 232 9.70 -39.72 2.52
CA LEU A 232 9.87 -38.41 3.18
C LEU A 232 11.34 -37.96 3.26
N GLN A 233 12.28 -38.90 3.26
CA GLN A 233 13.72 -38.62 3.37
C GLN A 233 14.32 -38.23 2.00
N VAL A 234 13.81 -38.82 0.92
CA VAL A 234 14.29 -38.60 -0.46
C VAL A 234 13.91 -37.22 -1.00
N VAL A 235 12.70 -36.74 -0.71
CA VAL A 235 12.21 -35.40 -1.15
C VAL A 235 12.95 -34.26 -0.44
N ARG A 236 13.49 -34.49 0.75
CA ARG A 236 14.11 -33.46 1.61
C ARG A 236 15.58 -33.15 1.30
N TYR A 237 16.27 -33.91 0.44
CA TYR A 237 17.72 -33.75 0.25
C TYR A 237 18.12 -32.96 -1.01
N LEU A 238 18.94 -31.91 -0.81
CA LEU A 238 19.73 -31.23 -1.85
C LEU A 238 20.59 -32.19 -2.70
N HIS A 239 20.96 -33.35 -2.14
CA HIS A 239 21.70 -34.41 -2.86
C HIS A 239 20.84 -35.23 -3.82
N PHE A 240 19.53 -35.35 -3.62
CA PHE A 240 18.62 -36.00 -4.57
C PHE A 240 18.63 -35.29 -5.93
N TRP A 241 18.71 -33.96 -5.89
CA TRP A 241 18.87 -33.11 -7.07
C TRP A 241 20.27 -33.16 -7.69
N LYS A 242 21.31 -33.60 -6.97
CA LYS A 242 22.62 -33.94 -7.59
C LYS A 242 22.58 -35.36 -8.19
N MET A 243 21.95 -36.32 -7.51
CA MET A 243 21.80 -37.71 -7.96
C MET A 243 21.00 -37.84 -9.25
N LEU A 244 19.87 -37.14 -9.40
CA LEU A 244 19.14 -37.05 -10.68
C LEU A 244 19.98 -36.45 -11.81
N GLY A 245 21.09 -35.77 -11.51
CA GLY A 245 21.99 -35.17 -12.51
C GLY A 245 23.01 -36.17 -13.05
N SER A 246 23.24 -37.26 -12.32
CA SER A 246 24.14 -38.37 -12.68
C SER A 246 23.39 -39.70 -12.94
N ALA A 247 22.07 -39.71 -12.80
CA ALA A 247 21.23 -40.89 -12.99
C ALA A 247 20.96 -41.16 -14.48
N ASP A 248 20.73 -42.43 -14.83
CA ASP A 248 20.32 -42.80 -16.18
C ASP A 248 18.91 -42.31 -16.51
N GLY A 249 18.59 -42.30 -17.81
CA GLY A 249 17.31 -41.80 -18.30
C GLY A 249 16.09 -42.55 -17.76
N ASN A 250 16.21 -43.84 -17.42
CA ASN A 250 15.12 -44.66 -16.90
C ASN A 250 14.79 -44.27 -15.46
N THR A 251 15.80 -44.08 -14.62
CA THR A 251 15.64 -43.67 -13.22
C THR A 251 14.98 -42.29 -13.14
N VAL A 252 15.40 -41.34 -13.98
CA VAL A 252 14.79 -40.00 -14.03
C VAL A 252 13.32 -40.08 -14.48
N PHE A 253 12.99 -41.05 -15.35
CA PHE A 253 11.62 -41.27 -15.83
C PHE A 253 10.70 -41.88 -14.76
N GLU A 254 11.16 -42.85 -13.99
CA GLU A 254 10.39 -43.39 -12.86
C GLU A 254 10.18 -42.35 -11.76
N ALA A 255 11.21 -41.55 -11.46
CA ALA A 255 11.08 -40.41 -10.56
C ALA A 255 10.03 -39.39 -11.06
N TYR A 256 10.00 -39.09 -12.36
CA TYR A 256 8.99 -38.22 -12.95
C TYR A 256 7.57 -38.76 -12.77
N LYS A 257 7.34 -40.06 -13.02
CA LYS A 257 6.02 -40.72 -12.81
C LYS A 257 5.59 -40.62 -11.35
N TYR A 258 6.51 -40.84 -10.43
CA TYR A 258 6.23 -40.73 -9.01
C TYR A 258 5.85 -39.30 -8.60
N PHE A 259 6.63 -38.28 -9.00
CA PHE A 259 6.30 -36.88 -8.69
C PHE A 259 4.99 -36.43 -9.29
N ASN A 260 4.61 -36.99 -10.44
CA ASN A 260 3.29 -36.79 -11.01
C ASN A 260 2.17 -37.38 -10.13
N HIS A 261 2.37 -38.55 -9.54
CA HIS A 261 1.39 -39.18 -8.63
C HIS A 261 1.17 -38.35 -7.36
N ILE A 262 2.24 -37.83 -6.74
CA ILE A 262 2.15 -37.06 -5.49
C ILE A 262 1.89 -35.56 -5.69
N GLN A 263 1.72 -35.10 -6.93
CA GLN A 263 1.43 -33.71 -7.30
C GLN A 263 2.49 -32.68 -6.86
N ASP A 264 3.75 -33.10 -6.66
CA ASP A 264 4.86 -32.17 -6.39
C ASP A 264 5.29 -31.48 -7.71
N THR A 265 4.77 -30.28 -7.90
CA THR A 265 4.98 -29.47 -9.10
C THR A 265 6.45 -29.09 -9.29
N GLN A 266 7.17 -28.69 -8.24
CA GLN A 266 8.55 -28.25 -8.39
C GLN A 266 9.45 -29.44 -8.75
N ALA A 267 9.22 -30.57 -8.10
CA ALA A 267 9.98 -31.79 -8.35
C ALA A 267 9.73 -32.35 -9.75
N LYS A 268 8.47 -32.35 -10.20
CA LYS A 268 8.06 -32.78 -11.53
C LYS A 268 8.75 -31.96 -12.63
N ASN A 269 8.84 -30.64 -12.48
CA ASN A 269 9.49 -29.75 -13.45
C ASN A 269 10.98 -30.06 -13.59
N ILE A 270 11.69 -30.24 -12.47
CA ILE A 270 13.13 -30.52 -12.47
C ILE A 270 13.41 -31.89 -13.07
N ALA A 271 12.63 -32.91 -12.70
CA ALA A 271 12.74 -34.25 -13.27
C ALA A 271 12.50 -34.23 -14.78
N PHE A 272 11.45 -33.52 -15.22
CA PHE A 272 11.12 -33.37 -16.64
C PHE A 272 12.26 -32.74 -17.44
N GLN A 273 12.90 -31.68 -16.92
CA GLN A 273 14.03 -31.01 -17.59
C GLN A 273 15.21 -31.96 -17.83
N ARG A 274 15.40 -32.97 -16.97
CA ARG A 274 16.51 -33.92 -17.01
C ARG A 274 16.25 -35.20 -17.79
N LEU A 275 15.02 -35.44 -18.22
CA LEU A 275 14.70 -36.60 -19.06
C LEU A 275 15.56 -36.61 -20.33
N GLY A 276 15.99 -37.80 -20.75
CA GLY A 276 16.51 -37.99 -22.11
C GLY A 276 15.40 -37.76 -23.16
N SER A 277 15.78 -37.47 -24.40
CA SER A 277 14.82 -37.17 -25.48
C SER A 277 13.77 -38.26 -25.67
N GLN A 278 14.15 -39.55 -25.59
CA GLN A 278 13.23 -40.67 -25.75
C GLN A 278 12.13 -40.69 -24.68
N HIS A 279 12.48 -40.62 -23.39
CA HIS A 279 11.49 -40.60 -22.31
C HIS A 279 10.68 -39.30 -22.29
N ARG A 280 11.30 -38.17 -22.65
CA ARG A 280 10.58 -36.90 -22.78
C ARG A 280 9.48 -36.98 -23.85
N GLN A 281 9.75 -37.64 -24.96
CA GLN A 281 8.76 -37.89 -26.02
C GLN A 281 7.60 -38.80 -25.58
N VAL A 282 7.85 -39.74 -24.67
CA VAL A 282 6.77 -40.54 -24.05
C VAL A 282 5.89 -39.64 -23.18
N VAL A 283 6.50 -38.86 -22.30
CA VAL A 283 5.77 -37.90 -21.45
C VAL A 283 4.95 -36.90 -22.26
N ILE A 284 5.52 -36.36 -23.34
CA ILE A 284 4.84 -35.42 -24.25
C ILE A 284 3.64 -36.08 -24.93
N ARG A 285 3.79 -37.32 -25.44
CA ARG A 285 2.68 -38.06 -26.05
C ARG A 285 1.55 -38.32 -25.06
N ASP A 286 1.88 -38.75 -23.86
CA ASP A 286 0.91 -38.99 -22.80
C ASP A 286 0.17 -37.70 -22.44
N ALA A 287 0.89 -36.59 -22.29
CA ALA A 287 0.32 -35.27 -22.02
C ALA A 287 -0.66 -34.84 -23.12
N ILE A 288 -0.30 -34.98 -24.41
CA ILE A 288 -1.18 -34.68 -25.54
C ILE A 288 -2.42 -35.59 -25.54
N GLN A 289 -2.26 -36.86 -25.18
CA GLN A 289 -3.40 -37.77 -25.09
C GLN A 289 -4.34 -37.40 -23.93
N THR A 290 -3.79 -37.03 -22.77
CA THR A 290 -4.55 -36.54 -21.63
C THR A 290 -5.26 -35.23 -21.97
N LEU A 291 -4.60 -34.31 -22.67
CA LEU A 291 -5.21 -33.07 -23.16
C LEU A 291 -6.45 -33.36 -24.01
N LYS A 292 -6.38 -34.35 -24.92
CA LYS A 292 -7.50 -34.75 -25.78
C LYS A 292 -8.64 -35.42 -25.01
N LYS A 293 -8.32 -36.25 -24.00
CA LYS A 293 -9.32 -37.02 -23.23
C LYS A 293 -9.96 -36.22 -22.09
N SER A 294 -9.17 -35.45 -21.36
CA SER A 294 -9.59 -34.72 -20.15
C SER A 294 -8.79 -33.42 -19.99
N PRO A 295 -9.20 -32.34 -20.70
CA PRO A 295 -8.52 -31.04 -20.63
C PRO A 295 -8.45 -30.46 -19.22
N GLU A 296 -9.46 -30.67 -18.38
CA GLU A 296 -9.49 -30.19 -16.99
C GLU A 296 -8.42 -30.88 -16.14
N THR A 297 -8.25 -32.19 -16.31
CA THR A 297 -7.24 -32.97 -15.61
C THR A 297 -5.85 -32.56 -16.06
N PHE A 298 -5.67 -32.39 -17.37
CA PHE A 298 -4.44 -31.87 -17.94
C PHE A 298 -4.07 -30.50 -17.32
N LEU A 299 -4.98 -29.54 -17.30
CA LEU A 299 -4.69 -28.20 -16.74
C LEU A 299 -4.27 -28.22 -15.26
N LYS A 300 -4.71 -29.21 -14.49
CA LYS A 300 -4.31 -29.40 -13.08
C LYS A 300 -2.93 -30.05 -12.93
N THR A 301 -2.53 -30.90 -13.87
CA THR A 301 -1.31 -31.73 -13.78
C THR A 301 -0.14 -31.20 -14.62
N GLU A 302 -0.38 -30.32 -15.58
CA GLU A 302 0.58 -29.84 -16.59
C GLU A 302 1.59 -28.79 -16.08
N SER A 303 1.94 -28.82 -14.81
CA SER A 303 2.92 -27.88 -14.25
C SER A 303 4.35 -28.18 -14.72
N ALA A 304 4.62 -29.44 -15.10
CA ALA A 304 5.90 -30.00 -15.60
C ALA A 304 6.57 -29.16 -16.69
N PHE A 305 5.75 -28.61 -17.58
CA PHE A 305 6.23 -27.94 -18.77
C PHE A 305 6.50 -26.46 -18.53
N SER A 306 6.05 -25.90 -17.39
CA SER A 306 6.22 -24.49 -17.08
C SER A 306 7.69 -24.07 -17.07
N GLY A 307 8.06 -23.11 -17.92
CA GLY A 307 9.42 -22.60 -18.03
C GLY A 307 10.44 -23.54 -18.69
N SER A 308 10.01 -24.68 -19.24
CA SER A 308 10.90 -25.59 -19.98
C SER A 308 11.43 -24.92 -21.25
N GLN A 309 12.74 -25.06 -21.49
CA GLN A 309 13.42 -24.60 -22.71
C GLN A 309 13.54 -25.70 -23.78
N ALA A 310 13.11 -26.94 -23.47
CA ALA A 310 13.19 -28.06 -24.41
C ALA A 310 12.29 -27.80 -25.64
N GLN A 311 12.78 -28.14 -26.83
CA GLN A 311 12.14 -27.81 -28.10
C GLN A 311 10.94 -28.71 -28.42
N ASP A 312 11.02 -29.97 -28.01
CA ASP A 312 9.96 -30.97 -28.16
C ASP A 312 8.68 -30.61 -27.38
N VAL A 313 8.80 -29.89 -26.26
CA VAL A 313 7.66 -29.37 -25.49
C VAL A 313 6.76 -28.43 -26.30
N LEU A 314 7.30 -27.75 -27.33
CA LEU A 314 6.50 -26.86 -28.16
C LEU A 314 5.34 -27.59 -28.85
N GLN A 315 5.46 -28.89 -29.11
CA GLN A 315 4.38 -29.72 -29.67
C GLN A 315 3.15 -29.72 -28.76
N VAL A 316 3.35 -29.76 -27.43
CA VAL A 316 2.25 -29.70 -26.46
C VAL A 316 1.54 -28.35 -26.56
N TYR A 317 2.30 -27.25 -26.58
CA TYR A 317 1.72 -25.91 -26.67
C TYR A 317 1.02 -25.66 -28.01
N GLU A 318 1.52 -26.24 -29.10
CA GLU A 318 0.87 -26.19 -30.42
C GLU A 318 -0.48 -26.92 -30.43
N GLU A 319 -0.61 -28.05 -29.73
CA GLU A 319 -1.91 -28.72 -29.57
C GLU A 319 -2.83 -27.92 -28.64
N MET A 320 -2.29 -27.34 -27.56
CA MET A 320 -3.07 -26.54 -26.62
C MET A 320 -3.63 -25.26 -27.26
N ILE A 321 -2.85 -24.54 -28.07
CA ILE A 321 -3.30 -23.28 -28.69
C ILE A 321 -4.37 -23.49 -29.76
N LYS A 322 -4.47 -24.70 -30.33
CA LYS A 322 -5.51 -25.08 -31.30
C LYS A 322 -6.78 -25.62 -30.63
N HIS A 323 -6.78 -25.75 -29.31
CA HIS A 323 -7.87 -26.40 -28.59
C HIS A 323 -9.16 -25.55 -28.58
N SER A 324 -10.33 -26.20 -28.59
CA SER A 324 -11.64 -25.54 -28.64
C SER A 324 -11.93 -24.68 -27.40
N LYS A 325 -11.49 -25.12 -26.22
CA LYS A 325 -11.66 -24.41 -24.93
C LYS A 325 -10.68 -23.22 -24.78
N PRO A 326 -11.16 -21.98 -24.57
CA PRO A 326 -10.30 -20.81 -24.35
C PRO A 326 -9.35 -20.93 -23.15
N SER A 327 -9.79 -21.60 -22.08
CA SER A 327 -8.97 -21.83 -20.87
C SER A 327 -7.68 -22.60 -21.16
N VAL A 328 -7.73 -23.56 -22.10
CA VAL A 328 -6.57 -24.35 -22.55
C VAL A 328 -5.63 -23.48 -23.39
N ARG A 329 -6.18 -22.73 -24.35
CA ARG A 329 -5.40 -21.82 -25.21
C ARG A 329 -4.68 -20.74 -24.40
N ARG A 330 -5.39 -20.13 -23.45
CA ARG A 330 -4.85 -19.18 -22.48
C ARG A 330 -3.67 -19.79 -21.71
N ARG A 331 -3.83 -21.01 -21.20
CA ARG A 331 -2.78 -21.71 -20.45
C ARG A 331 -1.54 -21.97 -21.31
N ALA A 332 -1.69 -22.26 -22.59
CA ALA A 332 -0.55 -22.46 -23.49
C ALA A 332 0.36 -21.22 -23.52
N LEU A 333 -0.24 -20.04 -23.62
CA LEU A 333 0.47 -18.75 -23.67
C LEU A 333 1.11 -18.39 -22.33
N GLU A 334 0.45 -18.71 -21.21
CA GLU A 334 1.02 -18.55 -19.87
C GLU A 334 2.28 -19.41 -19.68
N LEU A 335 2.26 -20.66 -20.13
CA LEU A 335 3.40 -21.57 -20.04
C LEU A 335 4.57 -21.14 -20.93
N LEU A 336 4.29 -20.45 -22.04
CA LEU A 336 5.26 -19.91 -22.98
C LEU A 336 5.97 -18.63 -22.51
N GLY A 337 5.46 -17.92 -21.49
CA GLY A 337 5.91 -16.56 -21.15
C GLY A 337 7.39 -16.41 -20.73
N ASN A 338 8.03 -17.50 -20.31
CA ASN A 338 9.45 -17.52 -19.92
C ASN A 338 10.39 -17.95 -21.05
N ARG A 339 9.88 -18.16 -22.27
CA ARG A 339 10.68 -18.57 -23.44
C ARG A 339 11.04 -17.38 -24.33
N GLN A 340 12.28 -17.36 -24.81
CA GLN A 340 12.84 -16.29 -25.65
C GLN A 340 12.99 -16.69 -27.13
N ASP A 341 12.88 -17.98 -27.45
CA ASP A 341 13.18 -18.48 -28.79
C ASP A 341 12.13 -18.07 -29.85
N LEU A 342 12.51 -18.15 -31.14
CA LEU A 342 11.64 -17.78 -32.26
C LEU A 342 10.51 -18.79 -32.51
N ALA A 343 10.67 -20.06 -32.11
CA ALA A 343 9.66 -21.07 -32.32
C ALA A 343 8.47 -20.87 -31.36
N SER A 344 8.73 -20.53 -30.11
CA SER A 344 7.69 -20.10 -29.16
C SER A 344 6.98 -18.82 -29.63
N LEU A 345 7.67 -17.90 -30.29
CA LEU A 345 7.02 -16.71 -30.88
C LEU A 345 5.93 -17.10 -31.88
N LYS A 346 6.18 -18.09 -32.76
CA LYS A 346 5.18 -18.55 -33.76
C LYS A 346 3.87 -18.99 -33.09
N ILE A 347 3.94 -19.63 -31.92
CA ILE A 347 2.77 -20.06 -31.15
C ILE A 347 2.07 -18.87 -30.51
N ILE A 348 2.85 -17.95 -29.91
CA ILE A 348 2.32 -16.72 -29.30
C ILE A 348 1.55 -15.88 -30.34
N LYS A 349 2.02 -15.84 -31.60
CA LYS A 349 1.34 -15.13 -32.71
C LYS A 349 -0.11 -15.57 -32.89
N LEU A 350 -0.40 -16.86 -32.73
CA LEU A 350 -1.75 -17.40 -32.86
C LEU A 350 -2.68 -16.86 -31.77
N GLY A 351 -2.17 -16.65 -30.55
CA GLY A 351 -2.93 -16.10 -29.44
C GLY A 351 -3.45 -14.67 -29.67
N PHE A 352 -2.75 -13.85 -30.47
CA PHE A 352 -3.21 -12.50 -30.80
C PHE A 352 -4.36 -12.45 -31.81
N ALA A 353 -4.63 -13.56 -32.51
CA ALA A 353 -5.76 -13.68 -33.43
C ALA A 353 -6.97 -14.38 -32.79
N ASP A 354 -6.90 -14.67 -31.48
CA ASP A 354 -7.95 -15.39 -30.78
C ASP A 354 -9.22 -14.56 -30.60
N GLN A 355 -10.38 -15.20 -30.74
CA GLN A 355 -11.69 -14.56 -30.52
C GLN A 355 -11.90 -14.19 -29.04
N ASN A 356 -11.30 -14.94 -28.11
CA ASN A 356 -11.46 -14.71 -26.69
C ASN A 356 -10.43 -13.68 -26.15
N GLN A 357 -10.91 -12.64 -25.46
CA GLN A 357 -10.08 -11.56 -24.95
C GLN A 357 -9.02 -12.03 -23.93
N GLU A 358 -9.32 -13.02 -23.08
CA GLU A 358 -8.37 -13.52 -22.08
C GLU A 358 -7.17 -14.22 -22.73
N VAL A 359 -7.41 -14.88 -23.87
CA VAL A 359 -6.33 -15.52 -24.66
C VAL A 359 -5.45 -14.45 -25.29
N ARG A 360 -6.03 -13.39 -25.87
CA ARG A 360 -5.28 -12.24 -26.41
C ARG A 360 -4.45 -11.55 -25.32
N MET A 361 -5.01 -11.35 -24.13
CA MET A 361 -4.28 -10.81 -22.97
C MET A 361 -3.12 -11.71 -22.54
N ALA A 362 -3.31 -13.03 -22.51
CA ALA A 362 -2.24 -13.97 -22.18
C ALA A 362 -1.11 -13.93 -23.22
N ALA A 363 -1.44 -13.75 -24.51
CA ALA A 363 -0.45 -13.56 -25.57
C ALA A 363 0.38 -12.30 -25.32
N LEU A 364 -0.25 -11.16 -24.98
CA LEU A 364 0.45 -9.92 -24.62
C LEU A 364 1.39 -10.14 -23.42
N LYS A 365 0.90 -10.76 -22.34
CA LYS A 365 1.71 -11.04 -21.14
C LYS A 365 2.92 -11.92 -21.44
N SER A 366 2.79 -12.87 -22.37
CA SER A 366 3.89 -13.75 -22.78
C SER A 366 5.03 -13.04 -23.50
N LEU A 367 4.82 -11.79 -23.97
CA LEU A 367 5.86 -10.97 -24.59
C LEU A 367 6.71 -10.18 -23.59
N ASN A 368 6.35 -10.13 -22.31
CA ASN A 368 6.96 -9.24 -21.31
C ASN A 368 8.48 -9.42 -21.16
N SER A 369 8.98 -10.63 -21.40
CA SER A 369 10.40 -10.95 -21.27
C SER A 369 11.19 -10.73 -22.57
N ARG A 370 10.55 -10.39 -23.70
CA ARG A 370 11.16 -10.35 -25.04
C ARG A 370 11.63 -8.96 -25.46
N GLU A 371 12.50 -8.91 -26.47
CA GLU A 371 12.92 -7.65 -27.08
C GLU A 371 11.75 -6.92 -27.77
N PHE A 372 11.70 -5.60 -27.61
CA PHE A 372 10.62 -4.73 -28.11
C PHE A 372 10.36 -4.90 -29.61
N LYS A 373 11.40 -5.09 -30.44
CA LYS A 373 11.26 -5.25 -31.90
C LYS A 373 10.33 -6.42 -32.29
N TYR A 374 10.26 -7.48 -31.48
CA TYR A 374 9.39 -8.62 -31.72
C TYR A 374 7.98 -8.44 -31.14
N ALA A 375 7.85 -7.65 -30.07
CA ALA A 375 6.56 -7.33 -29.46
C ALA A 375 5.78 -6.27 -30.25
N ARG A 376 6.49 -5.37 -30.94
CA ARG A 376 5.96 -4.16 -31.57
C ARG A 376 4.68 -4.35 -32.40
N PRO A 377 4.58 -5.28 -33.39
CA PRO A 377 3.36 -5.41 -34.19
C PRO A 377 2.14 -5.81 -33.36
N TYR A 378 2.36 -6.50 -32.23
CA TYR A 378 1.29 -6.97 -31.35
C TYR A 378 0.88 -5.92 -30.32
N ILE A 379 1.80 -5.02 -29.95
CA ILE A 379 1.47 -3.82 -29.18
C ILE A 379 0.53 -2.94 -30.01
N GLU A 380 0.88 -2.66 -31.26
CA GLU A 380 0.01 -1.86 -32.14
C GLU A 380 -1.36 -2.50 -32.31
N LYS A 381 -1.41 -3.82 -32.50
CA LYS A 381 -2.68 -4.53 -32.57
C LYS A 381 -3.46 -4.46 -31.26
N GLY A 382 -2.80 -4.61 -30.12
CA GLY A 382 -3.41 -4.61 -28.78
C GLY A 382 -3.95 -3.24 -28.35
N LEU A 383 -3.33 -2.15 -28.81
CA LEU A 383 -3.82 -0.77 -28.57
C LEU A 383 -5.11 -0.46 -29.33
N HIS A 384 -5.38 -1.17 -30.42
CA HIS A 384 -6.61 -1.07 -31.21
C HIS A 384 -7.56 -2.26 -31.00
N ASP A 385 -7.34 -3.05 -29.94
CA ASP A 385 -8.20 -4.18 -29.66
C ASP A 385 -9.59 -3.70 -29.23
N SER A 386 -10.64 -4.43 -29.62
CA SER A 386 -12.02 -4.08 -29.26
C SER A 386 -12.33 -4.25 -27.76
N SER A 387 -11.53 -5.03 -27.02
CA SER A 387 -11.66 -5.21 -25.57
C SER A 387 -10.85 -4.17 -24.80
N PRO A 388 -11.47 -3.37 -23.92
CA PRO A 388 -10.76 -2.44 -23.04
C PRO A 388 -9.72 -3.12 -22.13
N GLU A 389 -9.96 -4.38 -21.73
CA GLU A 389 -9.03 -5.16 -20.91
C GLU A 389 -7.75 -5.52 -21.67
N VAL A 390 -7.86 -5.81 -22.98
CA VAL A 390 -6.71 -6.07 -23.85
C VAL A 390 -5.89 -4.80 -24.06
N VAL A 391 -6.56 -3.66 -24.29
CA VAL A 391 -5.90 -2.34 -24.38
C VAL A 391 -5.13 -2.05 -23.08
N LYS A 392 -5.76 -2.24 -21.91
CA LYS A 392 -5.11 -2.07 -20.61
C LYS A 392 -3.92 -3.03 -20.42
N ALA A 393 -4.04 -4.29 -20.80
CA ALA A 393 -2.93 -5.25 -20.73
C ALA A 393 -1.76 -4.85 -21.65
N THR A 394 -2.06 -4.28 -22.81
CA THR A 394 -1.07 -3.75 -23.75
C THR A 394 -0.29 -2.60 -23.12
N TRP A 395 -0.99 -1.71 -22.41
CA TRP A 395 -0.36 -0.63 -21.66
C TRP A 395 0.56 -1.08 -20.54
N GLU A 396 0.17 -2.11 -19.78
CA GLU A 396 1.05 -2.70 -18.76
C GLU A 396 2.29 -3.36 -19.39
N LEU A 397 2.14 -3.99 -20.55
CA LEU A 397 3.26 -4.53 -21.32
C LEU A 397 4.20 -3.42 -21.80
N VAL A 398 3.66 -2.35 -22.39
CA VAL A 398 4.45 -1.17 -22.79
C VAL A 398 5.22 -0.63 -21.59
N LYS A 399 4.54 -0.41 -20.46
CA LYS A 399 5.14 0.08 -19.21
C LYS A 399 6.30 -0.79 -18.72
N ALA A 400 6.13 -2.11 -18.77
CA ALA A 400 7.16 -3.06 -18.37
C ALA A 400 8.37 -3.05 -19.32
N MET A 401 8.14 -2.80 -20.62
CA MET A 401 9.20 -2.70 -21.64
C MET A 401 9.85 -1.29 -21.72
N THR A 402 9.15 -0.23 -21.31
CA THR A 402 9.57 1.19 -21.51
C THR A 402 10.78 1.64 -20.69
N TYR A 403 11.34 0.80 -19.82
CA TYR A 403 12.57 1.16 -19.10
C TYR A 403 13.84 1.12 -19.99
N LYS A 404 13.77 0.84 -21.30
CA LYS A 404 14.99 0.43 -22.04
C LYS A 404 15.31 0.88 -23.47
N THR A 405 14.55 1.66 -24.26
CA THR A 405 15.02 1.90 -25.66
C THR A 405 14.71 3.26 -26.30
N SER A 406 15.78 3.91 -26.78
CA SER A 406 15.77 4.96 -27.81
C SER A 406 15.06 4.52 -29.10
N GLU A 407 15.08 3.22 -29.43
CA GLU A 407 14.37 2.64 -30.59
C GLU A 407 12.85 2.87 -30.55
N THR A 408 12.27 2.91 -29.35
CA THR A 408 10.82 3.12 -29.18
C THR A 408 10.40 4.53 -29.62
N ILE A 409 11.19 5.52 -29.25
CA ILE A 409 10.97 6.92 -29.62
C ILE A 409 11.16 7.09 -31.13
N VAL A 410 12.24 6.56 -31.71
CA VAL A 410 12.48 6.63 -33.16
C VAL A 410 11.33 6.01 -33.95
N TYR A 411 10.80 4.88 -33.46
CA TYR A 411 9.65 4.25 -34.06
C TYR A 411 8.38 5.11 -33.96
N ALA A 412 8.08 5.64 -32.78
CA ALA A 412 6.94 6.51 -32.58
C ALA A 412 7.03 7.77 -33.46
N GLN A 413 8.21 8.38 -33.59
CA GLN A 413 8.47 9.50 -34.51
C GLN A 413 8.14 9.16 -35.97
N GLN A 414 8.46 7.95 -36.44
CA GLN A 414 8.12 7.52 -37.80
C GLN A 414 6.61 7.34 -37.96
N ARG A 415 5.94 6.72 -36.98
CA ARG A 415 4.50 6.43 -37.04
C ARG A 415 3.61 7.64 -36.81
N MET A 416 4.09 8.65 -36.07
CA MET A 416 3.43 9.96 -35.95
C MET A 416 3.27 10.70 -37.28
N LYS A 417 3.94 10.27 -38.36
CA LYS A 417 3.79 10.82 -39.72
C LYS A 417 2.67 10.14 -40.53
N SER A 418 2.01 9.12 -39.99
CA SER A 418 0.93 8.40 -40.66
C SER A 418 -0.29 9.28 -40.86
N SER A 419 -0.97 9.15 -42.00
CA SER A 419 -2.28 9.77 -42.23
C SER A 419 -3.38 9.14 -41.38
N ASP A 420 -3.24 7.85 -41.04
CA ASP A 420 -4.18 7.14 -40.17
C ASP A 420 -4.00 7.56 -38.71
N ILE A 421 -5.07 8.12 -38.14
CA ILE A 421 -5.11 8.60 -36.75
C ILE A 421 -4.86 7.47 -35.74
N ASN A 422 -5.35 6.27 -36.00
CA ASN A 422 -5.18 5.14 -35.08
C ASN A 422 -3.69 4.80 -34.93
N ILE A 423 -2.96 4.81 -36.05
CA ILE A 423 -1.50 4.62 -36.05
C ILE A 423 -0.80 5.74 -35.26
N ARG A 424 -1.22 7.00 -35.40
CA ARG A 424 -0.65 8.12 -34.62
C ARG A 424 -0.95 8.00 -33.13
N LYS A 425 -2.20 7.68 -32.76
CA LYS A 425 -2.62 7.45 -31.36
C LYS A 425 -1.79 6.35 -30.73
N SER A 426 -1.60 5.23 -31.41
CA SER A 426 -0.73 4.15 -30.93
C SER A 426 0.73 4.55 -30.80
N ALA A 427 1.25 5.35 -31.73
CA ALA A 427 2.61 5.85 -31.65
C ALA A 427 2.81 6.76 -30.42
N LEU A 428 1.90 7.70 -30.22
CA LEU A 428 1.91 8.56 -29.04
C LEU A 428 1.74 7.75 -27.77
N ALA A 429 0.80 6.80 -27.76
CA ALA A 429 0.52 5.94 -26.62
C ALA A 429 1.81 5.29 -26.12
N ILE A 430 2.58 4.68 -27.02
CA ILE A 430 3.83 4.00 -26.65
C ILE A 430 4.91 4.99 -26.17
N ALA A 431 4.97 6.20 -26.75
CA ALA A 431 6.01 7.19 -26.43
C ALA A 431 5.72 8.01 -25.16
N ALA A 432 4.46 8.37 -24.92
CA ALA A 432 4.06 9.31 -23.89
C ALA A 432 4.52 8.94 -22.46
N PRO A 433 4.53 7.64 -22.05
CA PRO A 433 5.05 7.23 -20.74
C PRO A 433 6.56 7.41 -20.55
N ILE A 434 7.32 7.60 -21.64
CA ILE A 434 8.79 7.68 -21.59
C ILE A 434 9.20 9.09 -21.14
N ASP A 435 10.01 9.16 -20.08
CA ASP A 435 10.55 10.41 -19.58
C ASP A 435 11.79 10.84 -20.38
N SER A 436 11.58 11.48 -21.53
CA SER A 436 12.63 11.97 -22.42
C SER A 436 12.20 13.23 -23.18
N PRO A 437 13.14 14.13 -23.55
CA PRO A 437 12.84 15.30 -24.37
C PRO A 437 12.17 14.95 -25.71
N GLU A 438 12.57 13.86 -26.34
CA GLU A 438 12.02 13.44 -27.63
C GLU A 438 10.58 12.93 -27.50
N ALA A 439 10.24 12.22 -26.41
CA ALA A 439 8.86 11.86 -26.12
C ALA A 439 7.99 13.08 -25.78
N THR A 440 8.55 14.06 -25.06
CA THR A 440 7.89 15.35 -24.81
C THR A 440 7.62 16.09 -26.13
N ALA A 441 8.56 16.08 -27.07
CA ALA A 441 8.36 16.68 -28.40
C ALA A 441 7.22 16.00 -29.19
N LEU A 442 7.07 14.67 -29.08
CA LEU A 442 5.95 13.95 -29.69
C LEU A 442 4.60 14.31 -29.05
N LEU A 443 4.56 14.49 -27.72
CA LEU A 443 3.37 14.98 -27.02
C LEU A 443 3.01 16.40 -27.46
N ILE A 444 3.99 17.30 -27.60
CA ILE A 444 3.78 18.66 -28.12
C ILE A 444 3.21 18.61 -29.55
N GLN A 445 3.76 17.76 -30.41
CA GLN A 445 3.25 17.55 -31.77
C GLN A 445 1.79 17.09 -31.74
N ALA A 446 1.46 16.11 -30.90
CA ALA A 446 0.11 15.56 -30.81
C ALA A 446 -0.91 16.54 -30.23
N LEU A 447 -0.52 17.37 -29.26
CA LEU A 447 -1.35 18.46 -28.73
C LEU A 447 -1.70 19.51 -29.79
N ARG A 448 -0.90 19.61 -30.86
CA ARG A 448 -1.10 20.53 -31.99
C ARG A 448 -1.59 19.82 -33.25
N ASP A 449 -2.00 18.56 -33.16
CA ASP A 449 -2.46 17.79 -34.31
C ASP A 449 -3.75 18.41 -34.89
N THR A 450 -3.91 18.34 -36.21
CA THR A 450 -5.11 18.85 -36.90
C THR A 450 -6.35 18.08 -36.48
N ASP A 451 -6.20 16.80 -36.12
CA ASP A 451 -7.29 15.93 -35.70
C ASP A 451 -7.66 16.13 -34.22
N PRO A 452 -8.92 16.50 -33.89
CA PRO A 452 -9.38 16.66 -32.52
C PRO A 452 -9.23 15.41 -31.64
N GLU A 453 -9.38 14.21 -32.18
CA GLU A 453 -9.23 12.97 -31.42
C GLU A 453 -7.76 12.72 -31.03
N MET A 454 -6.81 13.16 -31.87
CA MET A 454 -5.38 13.05 -31.57
C MET A 454 -4.97 14.04 -30.48
N ARG A 455 -5.48 15.28 -30.53
CA ARG A 455 -5.27 16.27 -29.45
C ARG A 455 -5.84 15.76 -28.12
N ARG A 456 -7.03 15.14 -28.17
CA ARG A 456 -7.64 14.50 -27.01
C ARG A 456 -6.76 13.41 -26.42
N GLU A 457 -6.24 12.51 -27.24
CA GLU A 457 -5.34 11.43 -26.81
C GLU A 457 -4.07 11.99 -26.14
N ALA A 458 -3.54 13.10 -26.66
CA ALA A 458 -2.40 13.78 -26.05
C ALA A 458 -2.72 14.34 -24.66
N ILE A 459 -3.89 14.95 -24.48
CA ILE A 459 -4.36 15.46 -23.18
C ILE A 459 -4.60 14.32 -22.20
N ASP A 460 -5.23 13.22 -22.64
CA ASP A 460 -5.43 12.05 -21.79
C ASP A 460 -4.08 11.41 -21.40
N SER A 461 -3.10 11.42 -22.29
CA SER A 461 -1.72 11.01 -21.98
C SER A 461 -1.07 11.90 -20.90
N LEU A 462 -1.42 13.19 -20.83
CA LEU A 462 -1.00 14.10 -19.74
C LEU A 462 -1.56 13.68 -18.37
N MET A 463 -2.68 12.97 -18.34
CA MET A 463 -3.30 12.42 -17.12
C MET A 463 -2.61 11.14 -16.65
N ILE A 464 -2.14 10.31 -17.59
CA ILE A 464 -1.58 8.98 -17.30
C ILE A 464 -0.13 9.06 -16.83
N ARG A 465 0.70 9.92 -17.45
CA ARG A 465 2.10 10.05 -17.05
C ARG A 465 2.21 10.81 -15.72
N LYS A 466 2.97 10.24 -14.79
CA LYS A 466 3.37 10.90 -13.55
C LYS A 466 4.46 11.93 -13.85
N PHE A 467 4.06 13.07 -14.40
CA PHE A 467 4.98 14.19 -14.60
C PHE A 467 5.45 14.73 -13.25
N ARG A 468 6.76 14.95 -13.14
CA ARG A 468 7.26 15.97 -12.20
C ARG A 468 6.81 17.33 -12.75
N LYS A 469 6.41 18.24 -11.87
CA LYS A 469 5.99 19.61 -12.24
C LYS A 469 7.21 20.46 -12.62
N THR A 470 7.82 20.14 -13.75
CA THR A 470 8.97 20.81 -14.36
C THR A 470 8.54 21.75 -15.48
N ALA A 471 9.48 22.49 -16.07
CA ALA A 471 9.20 23.39 -17.19
C ALA A 471 8.46 22.69 -18.35
N ASP A 472 8.90 21.49 -18.73
CA ASP A 472 8.29 20.68 -19.80
C ASP A 472 6.82 20.36 -19.50
N PHE A 473 6.49 20.05 -18.25
CA PHE A 473 5.10 19.80 -17.84
C PHE A 473 4.24 21.04 -18.02
N TYR A 474 4.71 22.21 -17.57
CA TYR A 474 3.95 23.45 -17.72
C TYR A 474 3.80 23.85 -19.18
N GLN A 475 4.82 23.64 -20.01
CA GLN A 475 4.73 23.87 -21.45
C GLN A 475 3.64 22.99 -22.10
N LEU A 476 3.58 21.71 -21.74
CA LEU A 476 2.54 20.79 -22.24
C LEU A 476 1.14 21.24 -21.82
N VAL A 477 0.97 21.65 -20.55
CA VAL A 477 -0.31 22.15 -20.05
C VAL A 477 -0.70 23.45 -20.75
N GLU A 478 0.22 24.40 -20.90
CA GLU A 478 -0.02 25.68 -21.58
C GLU A 478 -0.51 25.47 -23.03
N ILE A 479 0.12 24.56 -23.77
CA ILE A 479 -0.33 24.21 -25.13
C ILE A 479 -1.72 23.56 -25.09
N ALA A 480 -1.96 22.63 -24.16
CA ALA A 480 -3.24 21.96 -24.03
C ALA A 480 -4.39 22.91 -23.64
N THR A 481 -4.10 23.99 -22.90
CA THR A 481 -5.07 25.03 -22.57
C THR A 481 -5.44 25.93 -23.76
N GLN A 482 -4.81 25.76 -24.92
CA GLN A 482 -5.16 26.48 -26.16
C GLN A 482 -6.01 25.63 -27.10
N ASP A 483 -6.45 24.44 -26.68
CA ASP A 483 -7.26 23.55 -27.52
C ASP A 483 -8.61 24.20 -27.91
N SER A 484 -9.08 23.93 -29.12
CA SER A 484 -10.36 24.45 -29.61
C SER A 484 -11.57 24.00 -28.78
N THR A 485 -11.49 22.84 -28.12
CA THR A 485 -12.59 22.24 -27.36
C THR A 485 -12.52 22.65 -25.88
N PRO A 486 -13.56 23.27 -25.31
CA PRO A 486 -13.56 23.69 -23.90
C PRO A 486 -13.28 22.58 -22.89
N THR A 487 -13.86 21.39 -23.10
CA THR A 487 -13.65 20.21 -22.24
C THR A 487 -12.18 19.81 -22.16
N ASN A 488 -11.44 19.94 -23.26
CA ASN A 488 -10.01 19.62 -23.32
C ASN A 488 -9.19 20.66 -22.54
N ARG A 489 -9.50 21.95 -22.68
CA ARG A 489 -8.87 23.03 -21.90
C ARG A 489 -9.12 22.85 -20.40
N LEU A 490 -10.34 22.51 -20.01
CA LEU A 490 -10.71 22.24 -18.61
C LEU A 490 -9.88 21.09 -18.02
N ILE A 491 -9.75 19.98 -18.75
CA ILE A 491 -8.97 18.82 -18.29
C ILE A 491 -7.50 19.16 -18.17
N ALA A 492 -6.94 19.95 -19.10
CA ALA A 492 -5.58 20.45 -18.98
C ALA A 492 -5.39 21.29 -17.70
N LEU A 493 -6.29 22.24 -17.42
CA LEU A 493 -6.23 23.07 -16.20
C LEU A 493 -6.39 22.25 -14.91
N SER A 494 -7.12 21.14 -14.95
CA SER A 494 -7.26 20.27 -13.76
C SER A 494 -5.91 19.71 -13.27
N ARG A 495 -4.89 19.66 -14.15
CA ARG A 495 -3.52 19.27 -13.78
C ARG A 495 -2.81 20.28 -12.89
N LEU A 496 -3.27 21.53 -12.88
CA LEU A 496 -2.73 22.63 -12.08
C LEU A 496 -3.41 22.78 -10.72
N ARG A 497 -4.32 21.87 -10.34
CA ARG A 497 -4.98 21.93 -9.03
C ARG A 497 -3.95 21.90 -7.89
N ARG A 498 -4.13 22.81 -6.92
CA ARG A 498 -3.24 22.99 -5.75
C ARG A 498 -1.77 23.20 -6.17
N ASP A 499 -1.55 23.91 -7.28
CA ASP A 499 -0.23 24.27 -7.77
C ASP A 499 0.01 25.77 -7.63
N SER A 500 0.82 26.13 -6.64
CA SER A 500 1.17 27.52 -6.34
C SER A 500 2.43 28.01 -7.07
N SER A 501 2.90 27.30 -8.11
CA SER A 501 4.06 27.76 -8.88
C SER A 501 3.74 29.03 -9.69
N PRO A 502 4.72 29.92 -9.92
CA PRO A 502 4.53 31.11 -10.76
C PRO A 502 4.07 30.79 -12.19
N THR A 503 4.47 29.64 -12.74
CA THR A 503 4.05 29.22 -14.09
C THR A 503 2.60 28.74 -14.10
N SER A 504 2.19 27.95 -13.10
CA SER A 504 0.77 27.60 -12.90
C SER A 504 -0.10 28.84 -12.77
N PHE A 505 0.36 29.81 -11.98
CA PHE A 505 -0.32 31.08 -11.80
C PHE A 505 -0.56 31.79 -13.14
N LYS A 506 0.48 31.98 -13.96
CA LYS A 506 0.37 32.59 -15.29
C LYS A 506 -0.63 31.88 -16.21
N ILE A 507 -0.62 30.55 -16.23
CA ILE A 507 -1.54 29.76 -17.06
C ILE A 507 -3.00 29.98 -16.60
N ASN A 508 -3.27 29.95 -15.29
CA ASN A 508 -4.63 30.15 -14.78
C ASN A 508 -5.11 31.59 -14.99
N ILE A 509 -4.25 32.60 -14.86
CA ILE A 509 -4.61 34.00 -15.15
C ILE A 509 -5.06 34.16 -16.61
N ALA A 510 -4.36 33.55 -17.56
CA ALA A 510 -4.78 33.57 -18.96
C ALA A 510 -6.15 32.89 -19.15
N ALA A 511 -6.37 31.75 -18.48
CA ALA A 511 -7.60 30.95 -18.60
C ALA A 511 -8.83 31.57 -17.92
N VAL A 512 -8.67 32.56 -17.04
CA VAL A 512 -9.80 33.32 -16.46
C VAL A 512 -10.52 34.17 -17.51
N HIS A 513 -9.86 34.45 -18.64
CA HIS A 513 -10.45 35.17 -19.77
C HIS A 513 -10.97 34.25 -20.88
N ASP A 514 -11.10 32.94 -20.60
CA ASP A 514 -11.62 31.97 -21.56
C ASP A 514 -13.09 32.25 -21.91
N PRO A 515 -13.52 32.08 -23.18
CA PRO A 515 -14.93 32.27 -23.55
C PRO A 515 -15.88 31.24 -22.93
N ASP A 516 -15.38 30.07 -22.52
CA ASP A 516 -16.19 29.04 -21.87
C ASP A 516 -16.17 29.19 -20.34
N LYS A 517 -17.35 29.39 -19.76
CA LYS A 517 -17.54 29.56 -18.31
C LYS A 517 -16.89 28.45 -17.49
N SER A 518 -16.97 27.19 -17.93
CA SER A 518 -16.46 26.05 -17.15
C SER A 518 -14.94 26.10 -17.03
N VAL A 519 -14.26 26.59 -18.07
CA VAL A 519 -12.81 26.81 -18.08
C VAL A 519 -12.44 27.94 -17.12
N VAL A 520 -13.18 29.06 -17.16
CA VAL A 520 -13.01 30.19 -16.23
C VAL A 520 -13.17 29.74 -14.78
N LEU A 521 -14.25 29.05 -14.45
CA LEU A 521 -14.52 28.56 -13.08
C LEU A 521 -13.44 27.58 -12.59
N GLN A 522 -12.92 26.73 -13.48
CA GLN A 522 -11.82 25.83 -13.15
C GLN A 522 -10.52 26.59 -12.84
N ALA A 523 -10.20 27.63 -13.63
CA ALA A 523 -9.04 28.48 -13.41
C ALA A 523 -9.15 29.26 -12.09
N MET A 524 -10.31 29.87 -11.82
CA MET A 524 -10.59 30.54 -10.55
C MET A 524 -10.50 29.57 -9.37
N GLY A 525 -11.00 28.34 -9.54
CA GLY A 525 -10.91 27.28 -8.54
C GLY A 525 -9.48 26.84 -8.22
N ASN A 526 -8.56 26.94 -9.18
CA ASN A 526 -7.13 26.69 -8.95
C ASN A 526 -6.44 27.85 -8.22
N LEU A 527 -6.91 29.09 -8.44
CA LEU A 527 -6.37 30.32 -7.84
C LEU A 527 -6.97 30.67 -6.47
N LYS A 528 -8.10 30.06 -6.08
CA LYS A 528 -8.89 30.46 -4.89
C LYS A 528 -8.12 30.55 -3.57
N ASP A 529 -7.06 29.76 -3.42
CA ASP A 529 -6.25 29.69 -2.19
C ASP A 529 -5.03 30.62 -2.25
N ASP A 530 -4.79 31.29 -3.40
CA ASP A 530 -3.78 32.33 -3.55
C ASP A 530 -4.34 33.68 -3.13
N LEU A 531 -3.77 34.25 -2.07
CA LEU A 531 -4.16 35.55 -1.50
C LEU A 531 -3.23 36.68 -1.96
N SER A 532 -2.48 36.49 -3.04
CA SER A 532 -1.65 37.55 -3.62
C SER A 532 -2.50 38.75 -4.06
N GLU A 533 -1.92 39.95 -3.96
CA GLU A 533 -2.56 41.19 -4.44
C GLU A 533 -3.01 41.11 -5.90
N GLU A 534 -2.26 40.36 -6.73
CA GLU A 534 -2.60 40.15 -8.14
C GLU A 534 -3.88 39.31 -8.29
N THR A 535 -3.99 38.18 -7.57
CA THR A 535 -5.20 37.34 -7.55
C THR A 535 -6.40 38.10 -6.99
N LEU A 536 -6.21 38.87 -5.92
CA LEU A 536 -7.29 39.66 -5.33
C LEU A 536 -7.78 40.75 -6.30
N ARG A 537 -6.88 41.44 -7.01
CA ARG A 537 -7.25 42.41 -8.06
C ARG A 537 -8.02 41.73 -9.20
N LEU A 538 -7.57 40.55 -9.63
CA LEU A 538 -8.26 39.77 -10.65
C LEU A 538 -9.69 39.43 -10.20
N PHE A 539 -9.86 38.83 -9.02
CA PHE A 539 -11.19 38.49 -8.52
C PHE A 539 -12.08 39.72 -8.35
N LYS A 540 -11.56 40.84 -7.84
CA LYS A 540 -12.30 42.11 -7.78
C LYS A 540 -12.80 42.55 -9.16
N SER A 541 -12.01 42.40 -10.21
CA SER A 541 -12.44 42.73 -11.58
C SER A 541 -13.59 41.84 -12.08
N LEU A 542 -13.63 40.57 -11.67
CA LEU A 542 -14.64 39.58 -12.06
C LEU A 542 -15.97 39.72 -11.32
N LEU A 543 -16.05 40.56 -10.29
CA LEU A 543 -17.31 40.87 -9.61
C LEU A 543 -18.32 41.59 -10.51
N ASN A 544 -17.88 42.15 -11.65
CA ASN A 544 -18.75 42.78 -12.64
C ASN A 544 -19.08 41.85 -13.82
N ASN A 545 -18.71 40.56 -13.76
CA ASN A 545 -18.97 39.62 -14.85
C ASN A 545 -20.49 39.42 -15.04
N PRO A 546 -21.01 39.34 -16.28
CA PRO A 546 -22.43 39.09 -16.52
C PRO A 546 -22.92 37.75 -15.93
N ASP A 547 -22.05 36.74 -15.86
CA ASP A 547 -22.41 35.43 -15.33
C ASP A 547 -22.37 35.41 -13.79
N PRO A 548 -23.47 35.01 -13.13
CA PRO A 548 -23.56 35.01 -11.67
C PRO A 548 -22.67 33.98 -10.97
N GLU A 549 -22.37 32.84 -11.60
CA GLU A 549 -21.46 31.84 -11.00
C GLU A 549 -20.02 32.36 -10.99
N ILE A 550 -19.62 33.13 -12.01
CA ILE A 550 -18.31 33.79 -12.02
C ILE A 550 -18.23 34.85 -10.92
N ARG A 551 -19.28 35.67 -10.75
CA ARG A 551 -19.33 36.67 -9.67
C ARG A 551 -19.28 36.02 -8.29
N GLU A 552 -20.07 34.96 -8.07
CA GLU A 552 -20.05 34.16 -6.84
C GLU A 552 -18.64 33.63 -6.57
N LYS A 553 -18.01 33.01 -7.58
CA LYS A 553 -16.69 32.42 -7.42
C LYS A 553 -15.63 33.45 -7.09
N ALA A 554 -15.72 34.63 -7.70
CA ALA A 554 -14.83 35.76 -7.44
C ALA A 554 -15.00 36.25 -5.99
N LEU A 555 -16.25 36.39 -5.55
CA LEU A 555 -16.58 36.80 -4.17
C LEU A 555 -16.07 35.78 -3.15
N SER A 556 -16.25 34.49 -3.43
CA SER A 556 -15.75 33.37 -2.63
C SER A 556 -14.22 33.39 -2.49
N GLY A 557 -13.50 33.83 -3.53
CA GLY A 557 -12.06 33.98 -3.54
C GLY A 557 -11.54 35.17 -2.72
N ILE A 558 -12.28 36.27 -2.64
CA ILE A 558 -11.86 37.46 -1.88
C ILE A 558 -12.35 37.48 -0.43
N ARG A 559 -13.43 36.77 -0.07
CA ARG A 559 -14.05 36.87 1.27
C ARG A 559 -13.09 36.58 2.43
N LEU A 560 -12.14 35.66 2.22
CA LEU A 560 -11.16 35.24 3.21
C LEU A 560 -9.99 36.22 3.37
N SER A 561 -9.85 37.19 2.46
CA SER A 561 -8.80 38.20 2.51
C SER A 561 -9.10 39.30 3.54
N SER A 562 -8.02 39.89 4.07
CA SER A 562 -8.06 40.97 5.04
C SER A 562 -7.78 42.30 4.33
N GLY A 563 -8.83 42.90 3.75
CA GLY A 563 -8.77 44.23 3.14
C GLY A 563 -9.97 45.08 3.60
N PRO A 564 -9.79 46.38 3.89
CA PRO A 564 -10.88 47.24 4.34
C PRO A 564 -11.99 47.38 3.29
N ASP A 565 -11.65 47.29 2.01
CA ASP A 565 -12.59 47.35 0.88
C ASP A 565 -13.38 46.04 0.67
N VAL A 566 -12.88 44.90 1.15
CA VAL A 566 -13.56 43.60 1.05
C VAL A 566 -14.91 43.63 1.78
N TYR A 567 -14.98 44.34 2.90
CA TYR A 567 -16.23 44.48 3.65
C TYR A 567 -17.29 45.25 2.84
N GLU A 568 -16.90 46.38 2.26
CA GLU A 568 -17.78 47.18 1.41
C GLU A 568 -18.24 46.39 0.17
N ILE A 569 -17.33 45.63 -0.45
CA ILE A 569 -17.65 44.74 -1.56
C ILE A 569 -18.70 43.70 -1.16
N LEU A 570 -18.52 43.03 -0.02
CA LEU A 570 -19.47 42.04 0.47
C LEU A 570 -20.84 42.68 0.79
N GLN A 571 -20.87 43.85 1.43
CA GLN A 571 -22.11 44.58 1.70
C GLN A 571 -22.85 44.95 0.42
N ASN A 572 -22.14 45.47 -0.59
CA ASN A 572 -22.74 45.82 -1.88
C ASN A 572 -23.26 44.58 -2.62
N SER A 573 -22.57 43.45 -2.48
CA SER A 573 -22.95 42.17 -3.11
C SER A 573 -24.23 41.56 -2.54
N LEU A 574 -24.70 41.99 -1.37
CA LEU A 574 -26.05 41.63 -0.87
C LEU A 574 -27.19 42.16 -1.76
N ARG A 575 -26.90 43.12 -2.64
CA ARG A 575 -27.87 43.69 -3.61
C ARG A 575 -27.69 43.12 -5.02
N ASP A 576 -26.82 42.13 -5.21
CA ASP A 576 -26.63 41.48 -6.51
C ASP A 576 -27.95 40.85 -6.98
N PRO A 577 -28.30 40.90 -8.29
CA PRO A 577 -29.53 40.29 -8.78
C PRO A 577 -29.56 38.75 -8.65
N SER A 578 -28.39 38.11 -8.51
CA SER A 578 -28.29 36.67 -8.34
C SER A 578 -28.28 36.27 -6.88
N GLU A 579 -29.17 35.35 -6.55
CA GLU A 579 -29.24 34.73 -5.25
C GLU A 579 -27.88 34.09 -4.87
N LEU A 580 -27.20 33.39 -5.78
CA LEU A 580 -25.90 32.75 -5.50
C LEU A 580 -24.87 33.74 -4.94
N VAL A 581 -24.80 34.94 -5.52
CA VAL A 581 -23.87 35.99 -5.11
C VAL A 581 -24.28 36.58 -3.77
N GLN A 582 -25.58 36.79 -3.54
CA GLN A 582 -26.09 37.28 -2.25
C GLN A 582 -25.77 36.31 -1.11
N GLY A 583 -25.95 35.00 -1.33
CA GLY A 583 -25.64 33.97 -0.35
C GLY A 583 -24.16 33.97 0.03
N GLU A 584 -23.28 34.03 -0.97
CA GLU A 584 -21.82 34.09 -0.78
C GLU A 584 -21.38 35.41 -0.10
N ALA A 585 -22.02 36.53 -0.42
CA ALA A 585 -21.82 37.81 0.26
C ALA A 585 -22.15 37.72 1.75
N LEU A 586 -23.29 37.10 2.05
CA LEU A 586 -23.79 36.93 3.41
C LEU A 586 -22.87 36.02 4.21
N GLU A 587 -22.40 34.91 3.63
CA GLU A 587 -21.36 34.06 4.24
C GLU A 587 -20.09 34.84 4.57
N GLY A 588 -19.59 35.64 3.62
CA GLY A 588 -18.38 36.43 3.83
C GLY A 588 -18.53 37.50 4.93
N LEU A 589 -19.70 38.12 5.07
CA LEU A 589 -19.98 39.09 6.14
C LEU A 589 -20.07 38.43 7.51
N MET A 590 -20.67 37.23 7.60
CA MET A 590 -20.79 36.50 8.85
C MET A 590 -19.43 36.03 9.40
N LEU A 591 -18.47 35.75 8.53
CA LEU A 591 -17.09 35.37 8.89
C LEU A 591 -16.24 36.54 9.41
N LYS A 592 -16.73 37.78 9.35
CA LYS A 592 -16.01 38.98 9.77
C LYS A 592 -16.67 39.57 11.02
N GLU A 593 -15.88 39.84 12.05
CA GLU A 593 -16.34 40.57 13.24
C GLU A 593 -16.70 42.01 12.84
N HIS A 594 -17.98 42.37 12.92
CA HIS A 594 -18.49 43.69 12.54
C HIS A 594 -19.66 44.11 13.44
N PRO A 595 -19.82 45.42 13.75
CA PRO A 595 -20.96 45.91 14.55
C PRO A 595 -22.36 45.49 14.05
N GLN A 596 -22.51 45.19 12.76
CA GLN A 596 -23.79 44.77 12.15
C GLN A 596 -23.90 43.24 11.96
N GLN A 597 -22.97 42.45 12.51
CA GLN A 597 -22.95 40.99 12.35
C GLN A 597 -24.27 40.34 12.77
N ILE A 598 -24.92 40.84 13.83
CA ILE A 598 -26.24 40.36 14.29
C ILE A 598 -27.31 40.54 13.20
N GLU A 599 -27.34 41.67 12.51
CA GLU A 599 -28.34 41.91 11.45
C GLU A 599 -28.12 40.99 10.26
N TYR A 600 -26.87 40.72 9.88
CA TYR A 600 -26.57 39.75 8.82
C TYR A 600 -26.95 38.32 9.20
N ILE A 601 -26.71 37.91 10.45
CA ILE A 601 -27.16 36.60 10.95
C ILE A 601 -28.69 36.51 10.86
N LYS A 602 -29.43 37.55 11.26
CA LYS A 602 -30.90 37.57 11.13
C LYS A 602 -31.34 37.48 9.68
N MET A 603 -30.71 38.22 8.77
CA MET A 603 -31.00 38.16 7.34
C MET A 603 -30.79 36.75 6.78
N ALA A 604 -29.69 36.09 7.16
CA ALA A 604 -29.38 34.72 6.74
C ALA A 604 -30.44 33.72 7.22
N LEU A 605 -30.78 33.76 8.50
CA LEU A 605 -31.75 32.84 9.10
C LEU A 605 -33.17 33.00 8.56
N ASN A 606 -33.55 34.21 8.15
CA ASN A 606 -34.88 34.48 7.59
C ASN A 606 -34.95 34.25 6.08
N SER A 607 -33.82 34.06 5.39
CA SER A 607 -33.83 33.82 3.95
C SER A 607 -34.16 32.37 3.65
N GLU A 608 -35.27 32.11 2.96
CA GLU A 608 -35.57 30.78 2.42
C GLU A 608 -34.72 30.43 1.19
N ALA A 609 -34.14 31.43 0.53
CA ALA A 609 -33.33 31.26 -0.67
C ALA A 609 -31.95 30.63 -0.40
N PHE A 610 -31.43 30.73 0.84
CA PHE A 610 -30.05 30.33 1.18
C PHE A 610 -29.98 29.35 2.35
N LYS A 611 -30.33 28.09 2.11
CA LYS A 611 -30.20 27.04 3.13
C LYS A 611 -28.74 26.82 3.55
N GLU A 612 -27.78 27.03 2.66
CA GLU A 612 -26.35 26.99 2.96
C GLU A 612 -25.94 28.08 3.96
N ALA A 613 -26.48 29.30 3.82
CA ALA A 613 -26.18 30.41 4.72
C ALA A 613 -26.71 30.17 6.14
N HIS A 614 -27.75 29.35 6.34
CA HIS A 614 -28.25 28.99 7.67
C HIS A 614 -27.18 28.34 8.54
N MET A 615 -26.36 27.45 7.97
CA MET A 615 -25.31 26.77 8.71
C MET A 615 -24.20 27.74 9.12
N THR A 616 -23.80 28.63 8.22
CA THR A 616 -22.83 29.67 8.51
C THR A 616 -23.36 30.66 9.55
N ALA A 617 -24.66 30.98 9.51
CA ALA A 617 -25.32 31.81 10.51
C ALA A 617 -25.36 31.16 11.89
N LEU A 618 -25.69 29.87 11.97
CA LEU A 618 -25.64 29.11 13.23
C LEU A 618 -24.22 29.05 13.82
N GLN A 619 -23.20 28.93 12.98
CA GLN A 619 -21.80 28.98 13.41
C GLN A 619 -21.42 30.37 13.91
N ALA A 620 -21.84 31.43 13.21
CA ALA A 620 -21.60 32.80 13.62
C ALA A 620 -22.25 33.10 14.98
N ILE A 621 -23.46 32.59 15.25
CA ILE A 621 -24.12 32.72 16.56
C ILE A 621 -23.25 32.14 17.70
N VAL A 622 -22.60 31.01 17.49
CA VAL A 622 -21.73 30.38 18.50
C VAL A 622 -20.47 31.22 18.79
N GLN A 623 -20.01 32.01 17.82
CA GLN A 623 -18.83 32.87 17.97
C GLN A 623 -19.16 34.22 18.63
N LEU A 624 -20.45 34.58 18.76
CA LEU A 624 -20.87 35.76 19.52
C LEU A 624 -20.60 35.57 21.02
N GLU A 625 -20.48 36.68 21.74
CA GLU A 625 -20.49 36.65 23.20
C GLU A 625 -21.77 35.98 23.74
N ALA A 626 -21.64 35.25 24.86
CA ALA A 626 -22.71 34.42 25.41
C ALA A 626 -24.10 35.12 25.51
N PRO A 627 -24.22 36.38 25.96
CA PRO A 627 -25.51 37.08 25.97
C PRO A 627 -26.10 37.27 24.56
N ALA A 628 -25.31 37.71 23.59
CA ALA A 628 -25.77 37.92 22.22
C ALA A 628 -26.11 36.60 21.52
N SER A 629 -25.33 35.56 21.78
CA SER A 629 -25.56 34.20 21.26
C SER A 629 -26.88 33.60 21.78
N LEU A 630 -27.16 33.77 23.08
CA LEU A 630 -28.41 33.34 23.70
C LEU A 630 -29.61 34.12 23.14
N GLU A 631 -29.51 35.44 23.02
CA GLU A 631 -30.58 36.27 22.46
C GLU A 631 -30.88 35.91 20.99
N MET A 632 -29.86 35.61 20.18
CA MET A 632 -30.07 35.14 18.81
C MET A 632 -30.71 33.75 18.75
N THR A 633 -30.34 32.86 19.67
CA THR A 633 -31.00 31.55 19.78
C THR A 633 -32.48 31.70 20.14
N LYS A 634 -32.81 32.57 21.11
CA LYS A 634 -34.20 32.88 21.49
C LYS A 634 -34.99 33.47 20.31
N PHE A 635 -34.39 34.41 19.59
CA PHE A 635 -34.98 35.01 18.39
C PHE A 635 -35.34 33.91 17.36
N LEU A 636 -34.41 33.00 17.09
CA LEU A 636 -34.61 31.93 16.12
C LEU A 636 -35.68 30.93 16.58
N VAL A 637 -35.68 30.51 17.85
CA VAL A 637 -36.70 29.61 18.42
C VAL A 637 -38.12 30.19 18.25
N ASN A 638 -38.27 31.51 18.37
CA ASN A 638 -39.55 32.21 18.24
C ASN A 638 -39.92 32.62 16.79
N SER A 639 -39.02 32.40 15.82
CA SER A 639 -39.26 32.74 14.42
C SER A 639 -40.16 31.72 13.69
N SER A 640 -40.55 32.02 12.45
CA SER A 640 -41.30 31.09 11.58
C SER A 640 -40.44 30.03 10.88
N THR A 641 -39.13 29.94 11.20
CA THR A 641 -38.18 29.02 10.53
C THR A 641 -38.45 27.54 10.80
N GLU A 642 -37.83 26.66 10.00
CA GLU A 642 -37.96 25.20 10.12
C GLU A 642 -37.54 24.69 11.52
N THR A 643 -38.30 23.73 12.07
CA THR A 643 -38.10 23.20 13.43
C THR A 643 -36.71 22.61 13.65
N GLU A 644 -36.12 21.98 12.63
CA GLU A 644 -34.75 21.44 12.73
C GLU A 644 -33.72 22.55 12.92
N LEU A 645 -33.84 23.68 12.21
CA LEU A 645 -32.91 24.80 12.33
C LEU A 645 -32.92 25.38 13.76
N LYS A 646 -34.13 25.52 14.33
CA LYS A 646 -34.34 25.92 15.72
C LYS A 646 -33.70 24.93 16.70
N GLY A 647 -33.86 23.63 16.45
CA GLY A 647 -33.24 22.56 17.24
C GLY A 647 -31.71 22.63 17.24
N HIS A 648 -31.09 22.92 16.09
CA HIS A 648 -29.64 23.08 16.00
C HIS A 648 -29.12 24.29 16.79
N ALA A 649 -29.87 25.40 16.79
CA ALA A 649 -29.53 26.57 17.61
C ALA A 649 -29.57 26.26 19.12
N ILE A 650 -30.60 25.54 19.57
CA ILE A 650 -30.69 25.06 20.96
C ILE A 650 -29.50 24.16 21.31
N GLN A 651 -29.14 23.24 20.41
CA GLN A 651 -28.00 22.35 20.62
C GLN A 651 -26.67 23.10 20.75
N ASN A 652 -26.51 24.19 19.98
CA ASN A 652 -25.30 25.02 19.98
C ASN A 652 -25.04 25.73 21.32
N LEU A 653 -26.07 25.90 22.16
CA LEU A 653 -25.94 26.42 23.52
C LEU A 653 -25.00 25.57 24.41
N TYR A 654 -24.77 24.30 24.04
CA TYR A 654 -23.73 23.45 24.63
C TYR A 654 -22.36 24.13 24.70
N ASN A 655 -22.01 24.97 23.71
CA ASN A 655 -20.70 25.61 23.61
C ASN A 655 -20.56 26.89 24.46
N ILE A 656 -21.64 27.40 25.03
CA ILE A 656 -21.68 28.67 25.78
C ILE A 656 -22.35 28.52 27.15
N PRO A 657 -21.85 27.65 28.04
CA PRO A 657 -22.50 27.39 29.32
C PRO A 657 -22.51 28.63 30.22
N SER A 658 -23.71 29.14 30.53
CA SER A 658 -23.94 30.19 31.54
C SER A 658 -25.19 29.88 32.40
N PRO A 659 -25.37 30.54 33.56
CA PRO A 659 -26.60 30.43 34.35
C PRO A 659 -27.86 30.82 33.58
N GLU A 660 -27.80 31.85 32.73
CA GLU A 660 -28.91 32.33 31.91
C GLU A 660 -29.27 31.29 30.83
N VAL A 661 -28.27 30.69 30.19
CA VAL A 661 -28.45 29.60 29.23
C VAL A 661 -29.08 28.38 29.92
N PHE A 662 -28.65 28.05 31.13
CA PHE A 662 -29.24 26.94 31.89
C PHE A 662 -30.73 27.15 32.18
N GLN A 663 -31.11 28.36 32.61
CA GLN A 663 -32.52 28.68 32.86
C GLN A 663 -33.35 28.54 31.58
N TYR A 664 -32.84 29.02 30.44
CA TYR A 664 -33.53 28.90 29.18
C TYR A 664 -33.66 27.44 28.71
N LEU A 665 -32.61 26.62 28.85
CA LEU A 665 -32.66 25.19 28.56
C LEU A 665 -33.66 24.46 29.47
N LYS A 666 -33.75 24.85 30.75
CA LYS A 666 -34.73 24.32 31.69
C LYS A 666 -36.17 24.63 31.24
N GLU A 667 -36.45 25.85 30.78
CA GLU A 667 -37.75 26.21 30.21
C GLU A 667 -38.07 25.37 28.97
N LEU A 668 -37.11 25.20 28.06
CA LEU A 668 -37.30 24.41 26.84
C LEU A 668 -37.44 22.90 27.08
N SER A 669 -36.96 22.38 28.23
CA SER A 669 -37.07 20.96 28.58
C SER A 669 -38.51 20.47 28.73
N THR A 670 -39.46 21.39 28.98
CA THR A 670 -40.89 21.10 29.09
C THR A 670 -41.69 21.51 27.85
N SER A 671 -41.01 21.89 26.76
CA SER A 671 -41.65 22.30 25.51
C SER A 671 -42.53 21.18 24.93
N SER A 672 -43.67 21.53 24.34
CA SER A 672 -44.46 20.58 23.55
C SER A 672 -43.71 20.07 22.32
N ASN A 673 -42.70 20.82 21.85
CA ASN A 673 -41.89 20.44 20.70
C ASN A 673 -40.83 19.39 21.08
N THR A 674 -41.00 18.18 20.55
CA THR A 674 -40.09 17.05 20.78
C THR A 674 -38.65 17.37 20.38
N VAL A 675 -38.42 18.05 19.25
CA VAL A 675 -37.07 18.38 18.78
C VAL A 675 -36.37 19.30 19.79
N PHE A 676 -37.11 20.20 20.44
CA PHE A 676 -36.50 21.08 21.44
C PHE A 676 -36.11 20.29 22.68
N ARG A 677 -37.01 19.46 23.21
CA ARG A 677 -36.72 18.61 24.37
C ARG A 677 -35.52 17.70 24.12
N GLU A 678 -35.43 17.10 22.94
CA GLU A 678 -34.31 16.25 22.53
C GLU A 678 -32.98 17.02 22.53
N ARG A 679 -32.94 18.18 21.88
CA ARG A 679 -31.71 18.99 21.74
C ARG A 679 -31.28 19.59 23.07
N VAL A 680 -32.22 19.88 23.97
CA VAL A 680 -31.96 20.29 25.35
C VAL A 680 -31.18 19.22 26.12
N MET A 681 -31.51 17.93 25.96
CA MET A 681 -30.78 16.85 26.66
C MET A 681 -29.29 16.89 26.32
N PHE A 682 -28.95 17.13 25.06
CA PHE A 682 -27.57 17.32 24.64
C PHE A 682 -26.96 18.61 25.22
N ALA A 683 -27.67 19.75 25.09
CA ALA A 683 -27.17 21.05 25.51
C ALA A 683 -26.95 21.16 27.02
N LEU A 684 -27.62 20.35 27.84
CA LEU A 684 -27.41 20.28 29.29
C LEU A 684 -26.13 19.53 29.72
N THR A 685 -25.47 18.80 28.82
CA THR A 685 -24.26 18.00 29.11
C THR A 685 -23.11 18.76 29.80
N PRO A 686 -22.85 20.06 29.53
CA PRO A 686 -21.81 20.83 30.24
C PRO A 686 -22.15 21.14 31.70
N TYR A 687 -23.44 21.06 32.09
CA TYR A 687 -23.91 21.42 33.41
C TYR A 687 -23.89 20.19 34.33
N ASN A 688 -22.97 20.17 35.27
CA ASN A 688 -22.85 19.11 36.28
C ASN A 688 -23.55 19.50 37.59
N THR A 689 -24.80 19.96 37.51
CA THR A 689 -25.61 20.31 38.69
C THR A 689 -26.66 19.21 38.95
N PRO A 690 -27.05 18.99 40.22
CA PRO A 690 -28.13 18.06 40.55
C PRO A 690 -29.41 18.36 39.76
N GLU A 691 -29.70 19.63 39.54
CA GLU A 691 -30.86 20.10 38.77
C GLU A 691 -30.75 19.72 37.29
N ALA A 692 -29.58 19.89 36.66
CA ALA A 692 -29.36 19.48 35.27
C ALA A 692 -29.52 17.97 35.10
N LEU A 693 -28.93 17.20 36.02
CA LEU A 693 -29.05 15.74 36.04
C LEU A 693 -30.49 15.29 36.22
N GLN A 694 -31.26 15.95 37.09
CA GLN A 694 -32.68 15.65 37.26
C GLN A 694 -33.47 15.86 35.97
N ILE A 695 -33.19 16.95 35.23
CA ILE A 695 -33.85 17.21 33.94
C ILE A 695 -33.50 16.12 32.91
N ILE A 696 -32.22 15.74 32.82
CA ILE A 696 -31.78 14.67 31.91
C ILE A 696 -32.39 13.32 32.29
N HIS A 697 -32.46 12.99 33.58
CA HIS A 697 -33.11 11.77 34.07
C HIS A 697 -34.61 11.75 33.77
N ASN A 698 -35.30 12.90 33.88
CA ASN A 698 -36.69 12.99 33.45
C ASN A 698 -36.82 12.70 31.95
N GLY A 699 -35.86 13.14 31.13
CA GLY A 699 -35.80 12.85 29.70
C GLY A 699 -35.72 11.35 29.36
N LEU A 700 -35.17 10.51 30.23
CA LEU A 700 -35.18 9.04 30.05
C LEU A 700 -36.60 8.44 30.08
N ASN A 701 -37.55 9.16 30.68
CA ASN A 701 -38.95 8.77 30.79
C ASN A 701 -39.86 9.59 29.86
N ASP A 702 -39.29 10.37 28.93
CA ASP A 702 -40.10 11.14 27.97
C ASP A 702 -40.96 10.22 27.11
N SER A 703 -42.13 10.71 26.70
CA SER A 703 -43.04 10.02 25.77
C SER A 703 -42.37 9.69 24.44
N ASP A 704 -41.48 10.56 23.95
CA ASP A 704 -40.81 10.40 22.66
C ASP A 704 -39.49 9.62 22.79
N PHE A 705 -39.29 8.66 21.89
CA PHE A 705 -38.10 7.82 21.87
C PHE A 705 -36.80 8.62 21.68
N SER A 706 -36.82 9.66 20.87
CA SER A 706 -35.64 10.44 20.51
C SER A 706 -35.12 11.21 21.73
N VAL A 707 -36.02 11.80 22.52
CA VAL A 707 -35.67 12.46 23.79
C VAL A 707 -35.03 11.47 24.76
N ARG A 708 -35.61 10.26 24.92
CA ARG A 708 -35.02 9.20 25.76
C ARG A 708 -33.63 8.80 25.30
N HIS A 709 -33.43 8.69 23.98
CA HIS A 709 -32.14 8.35 23.39
C HIS A 709 -31.08 9.40 23.69
N PHE A 710 -31.38 10.68 23.49
CA PHE A 710 -30.44 11.78 23.76
C PHE A 710 -30.17 11.98 25.26
N ALA A 711 -31.17 11.77 26.12
CA ALA A 711 -30.99 11.77 27.57
C ALA A 711 -29.98 10.68 28.01
N LYS A 712 -30.08 9.47 27.44
CA LYS A 712 -29.12 8.40 27.68
C LYS A 712 -27.71 8.79 27.24
N GLN A 713 -27.55 9.34 26.03
CA GLN A 713 -26.24 9.80 25.55
C GLN A 713 -25.64 10.91 26.41
N ALA A 714 -26.46 11.85 26.90
CA ALA A 714 -26.01 12.93 27.76
C ALA A 714 -25.44 12.39 29.08
N LEU A 715 -26.14 11.44 29.72
CA LEU A 715 -25.64 10.77 30.93
C LEU A 715 -24.36 9.98 30.69
N GLU A 716 -24.26 9.25 29.58
CA GLU A 716 -23.03 8.53 29.22
C GLU A 716 -21.83 9.48 29.10
N ARG A 717 -22.03 10.66 28.49
CA ARG A 717 -20.98 11.68 28.34
C ARG A 717 -20.62 12.36 29.64
N ILE A 718 -21.60 12.68 30.49
CA ILE A 718 -21.36 13.24 31.82
C ILE A 718 -20.55 12.22 32.63
N ASN A 719 -20.98 10.95 32.65
CA ASN A 719 -20.27 9.89 33.36
C ASN A 719 -18.86 9.66 32.82
N ALA A 720 -18.64 9.73 31.50
CA ALA A 720 -17.32 9.62 30.89
C ALA A 720 -16.41 10.80 31.27
N LYS A 721 -16.92 12.04 31.29
CA LYS A 721 -16.17 13.22 31.75
C LYS A 721 -15.84 13.15 33.23
N THR A 722 -16.80 12.75 34.07
CA THR A 722 -16.59 12.54 35.50
C THR A 722 -15.58 11.43 35.74
N ALA A 723 -15.67 10.31 35.00
CA ALA A 723 -14.71 9.22 35.04
C ALA A 723 -13.31 9.67 34.60
N GLN A 724 -13.17 10.51 33.55
CA GLN A 724 -11.87 11.08 33.13
C GLN A 724 -11.31 12.07 34.15
N ALA A 725 -12.15 12.91 34.77
CA ALA A 725 -11.74 13.80 35.84
C ALA A 725 -11.30 13.04 37.11
N THR A 726 -11.90 11.87 37.38
CA THR A 726 -11.50 10.99 38.48
C THR A 726 -10.38 10.00 38.13
N SER A 727 -10.08 9.77 36.84
CA SER A 727 -9.05 8.84 36.34
C SER A 727 -7.84 9.54 35.69
N ALA A 728 -7.56 10.79 36.08
CA ALA A 728 -6.23 11.35 35.89
C ALA A 728 -5.13 10.62 36.70
N PRO A 729 -5.47 9.63 37.53
CA PRO A 729 -4.78 8.35 37.56
C PRO A 729 -5.61 7.28 36.84
N HIS A 730 -4.96 6.74 35.80
CA HIS A 730 -5.11 5.43 35.18
C HIS A 730 -6.22 5.19 34.15
N THR A 731 -5.84 5.59 32.92
CA THR A 731 -5.86 4.81 31.65
C THR A 731 -7.21 4.50 30.98
N GLU A 732 -7.38 5.18 29.83
CA GLU A 732 -8.12 4.89 28.59
C GLU A 732 -9.27 3.86 28.59
N PRO A 733 -10.46 4.25 28.10
CA PRO A 733 -11.44 3.30 27.58
C PRO A 733 -11.39 3.24 26.04
N THR A 734 -11.00 2.07 25.55
CA THR A 734 -11.36 1.54 24.24
C THR A 734 -12.88 1.40 24.07
N ALA A 735 -13.31 1.47 22.81
CA ALA A 735 -14.58 1.02 22.23
C ALA A 735 -15.74 2.02 22.14
N LEU A 736 -15.77 2.77 21.03
CA LEU A 736 -17.01 3.24 20.39
C LEU A 736 -16.77 3.40 18.88
N THR A 737 -16.51 2.27 18.21
CA THR A 737 -16.53 2.17 16.75
C THR A 737 -17.69 1.27 16.36
N LYS A 738 -18.86 1.87 16.13
CA LYS A 738 -19.88 1.48 15.13
C LYS A 738 -21.16 2.25 15.38
N TYR A 739 -21.52 3.08 14.40
CA TYR A 739 -22.83 3.65 14.03
C TYR A 739 -22.64 5.12 13.63
N ASN A 740 -22.02 5.36 12.47
CA ASN A 740 -21.80 6.70 11.94
C ASN A 740 -22.31 6.90 10.49
N ASP A 741 -23.16 6.00 9.99
CA ASP A 741 -23.49 5.97 8.54
C ASP A 741 -24.72 6.80 8.12
N ARG A 742 -25.16 7.77 8.93
CA ARG A 742 -26.07 8.85 8.47
C ARG A 742 -25.55 10.28 8.68
N PHE A 743 -24.42 10.45 9.35
CA PHE A 743 -23.88 11.78 9.70
C PHE A 743 -22.62 12.19 8.91
N ASN A 744 -22.04 11.29 8.12
CA ASN A 744 -20.81 11.56 7.36
C ASN A 744 -20.98 12.53 6.18
N GLY A 745 -22.20 12.74 5.65
CA GLY A 745 -22.40 13.68 4.55
C GLY A 745 -22.18 15.16 4.94
N TYR A 746 -22.52 15.52 6.18
CA TYR A 746 -22.54 16.91 6.64
C TYR A 746 -21.30 17.29 7.44
N ARG A 747 -20.67 16.32 8.12
CA ARG A 747 -19.42 16.53 8.86
C ARG A 747 -18.22 16.78 7.95
N ILE A 748 -18.19 16.18 6.75
CA ILE A 748 -17.09 16.35 5.79
C ILE A 748 -16.98 17.80 5.29
N LYS A 749 -18.09 18.53 5.14
CA LYS A 749 -18.07 19.95 4.78
C LYS A 749 -17.62 20.85 5.93
N ALA A 750 -18.03 20.54 7.16
CA ALA A 750 -17.65 21.29 8.36
C ALA A 750 -16.17 21.07 8.75
N ASP A 751 -15.65 19.85 8.64
CA ASP A 751 -14.26 19.51 8.95
C ASP A 751 -13.27 20.11 7.91
N ASP A 752 -13.66 20.20 6.61
CA ASP A 752 -12.86 20.89 5.57
C ASP A 752 -12.79 22.41 5.81
N MET A 753 -13.86 23.01 6.36
CA MET A 753 -13.90 24.44 6.69
C MET A 753 -13.16 24.76 8.01
N LEU A 754 -13.31 23.92 9.04
CA LEU A 754 -12.55 24.00 10.29
C LEU A 754 -11.04 23.81 10.07
N SER A 755 -10.64 22.91 9.18
CA SER A 755 -9.22 22.72 8.81
C SER A 755 -8.61 23.98 8.17
N ARG A 756 -9.41 24.74 7.39
CA ARG A 756 -8.99 26.03 6.79
C ARG A 756 -8.98 27.19 7.77
N MET A 757 -9.78 27.13 8.84
CA MET A 757 -9.76 28.15 9.90
C MET A 757 -8.63 27.92 10.90
N CYS A 758 -8.35 26.67 11.28
CA CYS A 758 -7.22 26.33 12.17
C CYS A 758 -5.86 26.73 11.59
N SER A 759 -5.73 26.79 10.26
CA SER A 759 -4.50 27.25 9.58
C SER A 759 -4.25 28.75 9.75
N LYS A 760 -5.26 29.56 10.07
CA LYS A 760 -5.10 31.00 10.41
C LYS A 760 -4.65 31.23 11.86
N VAL A 761 -4.98 30.33 12.79
CA VAL A 761 -4.56 30.45 14.20
C VAL A 761 -3.08 30.08 14.37
N PHE A 762 -2.51 29.28 13.47
CA PHE A 762 -1.08 28.93 13.47
C PHE A 762 -0.16 29.97 12.80
N LEU A 763 -0.73 31.02 12.19
CA LEU A 763 0.00 32.10 11.49
C LEU A 763 -0.13 33.48 12.18
N LYS A 764 -0.76 33.53 13.36
CA LYS A 764 -0.55 34.57 14.38
C LYS A 764 0.35 33.99 15.47
#